data_AF-A0AAJ2WNC3-F1
#
_entry.id   AF-A0AAJ2WNC3-F1
#
_cell.length_a   1.000
_cell.length_b   1.000
_cell.length_c   1.000
_cell.angle_alpha   90.00
_cell.angle_beta   90.00
_cell.angle_gamma   90.00
#
_symmetry.space_group_name_H-M   'P 1'
#
loop_
_entity.id
_entity.type
_entity.pdbx_description
1 polymer ?
#
loop_
_entity_poly.entity_id
_entity_poly.type
_entity_poly.pdbx_seq_one_letter_code
_entity_poly.pdbx_strand_id
1 'polypeptide(L)'
;MGMKHSTRTHGQDALSLAIALALAAAVIPAGAAAQQAASTGSQEATNLDSVQVTGYRYAIEKSLEQKRDANAVVEVITAEDVGKFPDKNVADALQRVPGVVITRSGGEGKSVSVRGLAPDLTLTQLNGNFVASSETNNEATRSFNYTLLPSNMLSSAELFKSPEARIDEGGIGGTVILHTRRPLDMESNSGYVNLEGTTSDTSHDVDPQVSALYSWHSKDERFGVLVGVTQQNRTTRTMEASTEDYQWYGNGTTARDANGNLLEQDGIHYWWGQSGFNNQAGKNYSEFFMPTSVNFAVKEEKRERKGGQLTFQFKPVDNVTMTANYFRFELQGDYTQNMLKVPEWNLARYNQDGNWAGGRLLNGLDFDPSGSIVTGAQYQKLAGKTYYCSEEEAAAAGLKPGGWGPDDCTIPTPQLTGGYSKEKALSQTADLTIDWDISPLWKASFTGGRTWSEGGPSMNFRMSAKPRRKVGNQWQSGNQYTAWDLTGTPSVQFSPDLQQQLMAGVAEVDTGSTDSSWMQTEVKQNYFQADVTKLFEAGWLDSIQFGAKYRDGKVHRNTGNTYWVCPGLDPSDYDNNRYQAGCDPTAGDAQPGFFLSNPISNITGAFNANVFPGINYPAYIDYLNKTYGGSHNRTEEDFVYDVNEKIYSGYFQANFHTERVRGNIGVRVVRTKQFAQSSDSVERFNDYFVDNASGAPMSCDDPAADPNLRCQGGFVRLPDPQVRDKVYALSSLEKTYTDVLPSFNIAWDITDNLVLRGAASKVVARPSYTSIAYPGGLRYISEEYANDRRVTGGTDTPGWYGSGSNKALEPFKAVQFDLGLEWYFKPGAVAGVSLFRKNVDNFTVPVVRDQQMNVGGQSVTVQKYETQANGRDGVSQGVELYGQYTFDFGLGVQANYTYNDTNLASIVLDGEEIGSSPLVGSAKNQANVTVFYENDKFLARASYNRRGEVVGGLNNGMTTYTKPYSQLDLNVAYNLTPDWTVTAAVLNATKSELRSYIGNDSQARLLSNLYAGRQLYFGVNWKF
;
A
#
# COMPACT_ATOMS: atom_id res chain seq x y z
N MET A 1 22.12 -23.53 -65.88
CA MET A 1 23.09 -22.56 -66.40
C MET A 1 22.60 -21.19 -65.93
N GLY A 2 23.36 -20.56 -65.03
CA GLY A 2 22.84 -19.58 -64.07
C GLY A 2 22.63 -18.16 -64.59
N MET A 3 21.91 -17.37 -63.80
CA MET A 3 22.03 -15.91 -63.79
C MET A 3 21.79 -15.38 -62.36
N LYS A 4 22.73 -14.54 -61.94
CA LYS A 4 22.86 -13.87 -60.65
C LYS A 4 21.82 -12.74 -60.51
N HIS A 5 21.26 -12.55 -59.33
CA HIS A 5 20.79 -11.23 -58.89
C HIS A 5 21.59 -10.74 -57.69
N SER A 6 22.03 -9.49 -57.82
CA SER A 6 22.95 -8.75 -56.97
C SER A 6 22.23 -8.21 -55.73
N THR A 7 22.74 -8.55 -54.56
CA THR A 7 22.49 -7.85 -53.30
C THR A 7 23.42 -6.64 -53.22
N ARG A 8 22.86 -5.42 -53.14
CA ARG A 8 23.58 -4.21 -52.71
C ARG A 8 23.35 -4.02 -51.22
N THR A 9 24.38 -4.26 -50.42
CA THR A 9 24.48 -3.85 -49.02
C THR A 9 24.97 -2.39 -48.97
N HIS A 10 24.12 -1.47 -48.50
CA HIS A 10 24.57 -0.17 -48.00
C HIS A 10 24.72 -0.26 -46.49
N GLY A 11 25.91 0.10 -45.98
CA GLY A 11 26.27 -0.01 -44.57
C GLY A 11 25.41 0.87 -43.66
N GLN A 12 24.68 0.24 -42.75
CA GLN A 12 23.91 0.87 -41.67
C GLN A 12 24.40 0.49 -40.26
N ASP A 13 25.44 -0.34 -40.15
CA ASP A 13 25.85 -0.90 -38.84
C ASP A 13 26.56 0.12 -37.94
N ALA A 14 27.28 1.10 -38.49
CA ALA A 14 28.02 2.09 -37.69
C ALA A 14 27.13 3.22 -37.14
N LEU A 15 26.04 3.58 -37.84
CA LEU A 15 25.13 4.65 -37.41
C LEU A 15 24.19 4.16 -36.30
N SER A 16 23.77 2.90 -36.36
CA SER A 16 22.91 2.26 -35.35
C SER A 16 23.59 2.16 -33.98
N LEU A 17 24.89 1.86 -33.96
CA LEU A 17 25.69 1.82 -32.73
C LEU A 17 25.97 3.22 -32.17
N ALA A 18 26.18 4.21 -33.06
CA ALA A 18 26.42 5.59 -32.68
C ALA A 18 25.16 6.28 -32.12
N ILE A 19 23.95 5.97 -32.63
CA ILE A 19 22.68 6.49 -32.11
C ILE A 19 22.33 5.87 -30.75
N ALA A 20 22.62 4.59 -30.55
CA ALA A 20 22.45 3.92 -29.25
C ALA A 20 23.37 4.51 -28.16
N LEU A 21 24.59 4.96 -28.54
CA LEU A 21 25.51 5.67 -27.64
C LEU A 21 25.19 7.16 -27.48
N ALA A 22 24.61 7.82 -28.49
CA ALA A 22 24.23 9.24 -28.45
C ALA A 22 22.94 9.51 -27.64
N LEU A 23 22.04 8.53 -27.51
CA LEU A 23 20.85 8.62 -26.66
C LEU A 23 21.18 8.71 -25.14
N ALA A 24 22.45 8.50 -24.75
CA ALA A 24 22.93 8.75 -23.39
C ALA A 24 23.31 10.24 -23.12
N ALA A 25 23.39 11.10 -24.14
CA ALA A 25 23.81 12.49 -23.99
C ALA A 25 23.20 13.43 -25.05
N ALA A 26 22.03 14.02 -24.77
CA ALA A 26 21.68 15.43 -25.05
C ALA A 26 20.16 15.67 -25.01
N VAL A 27 19.74 16.60 -24.14
CA VAL A 27 18.42 17.25 -24.14
C VAL A 27 18.64 18.72 -24.47
N ILE A 28 18.44 19.16 -25.72
CA ILE A 28 18.17 20.57 -26.14
C ILE A 28 17.36 20.53 -27.46
N PRO A 29 16.32 21.36 -27.65
CA PRO A 29 15.36 21.24 -28.76
C PRO A 29 15.85 21.88 -30.07
N ALA A 30 15.48 21.27 -31.20
CA ALA A 30 15.76 21.77 -32.55
C ALA A 30 14.57 22.58 -33.11
N GLY A 31 14.88 23.74 -33.68
CA GLY A 31 13.97 24.57 -34.46
C GLY A 31 13.75 24.06 -35.89
N ALA A 32 12.61 24.46 -36.45
CA ALA A 32 12.02 23.99 -37.69
C ALA A 32 12.68 24.50 -38.98
N ALA A 33 12.54 23.72 -40.06
CA ALA A 33 12.41 24.20 -41.44
C ALA A 33 11.64 23.16 -42.28
N ALA A 34 10.68 23.63 -43.06
CA ALA A 34 9.79 22.86 -43.93
C ALA A 34 9.93 23.30 -45.39
N GLN A 35 9.87 22.35 -46.34
CA GLN A 35 9.43 22.44 -47.76
C GLN A 35 9.91 21.15 -48.48
N GLN A 36 9.25 20.52 -49.46
CA GLN A 36 8.08 20.81 -50.29
C GLN A 36 7.63 19.49 -50.94
N ALA A 37 6.32 19.35 -51.21
CA ALA A 37 5.70 18.16 -51.79
C ALA A 37 5.96 18.00 -53.31
N ALA A 38 5.95 16.74 -53.78
CA ALA A 38 5.64 16.39 -55.15
C ALA A 38 4.84 15.07 -55.18
N SER A 39 3.65 15.13 -55.77
CA SER A 39 2.70 14.05 -56.00
C SER A 39 2.98 13.29 -57.29
N THR A 40 2.79 11.96 -57.31
CA THR A 40 2.22 11.23 -58.47
C THR A 40 1.96 9.75 -58.14
N GLY A 41 0.79 9.25 -58.56
CA GLY A 41 0.67 7.88 -59.07
C GLY A 41 -0.13 6.88 -58.23
N SER A 42 -1.43 6.79 -58.51
CA SER A 42 -2.33 5.69 -58.13
C SER A 42 -2.00 4.39 -58.86
N GLN A 43 -1.83 3.28 -58.14
CA GLN A 43 -1.99 1.92 -58.68
C GLN A 43 -2.71 1.00 -57.69
N GLU A 44 -3.49 0.10 -58.29
CA GLU A 44 -4.51 -0.79 -57.74
C GLU A 44 -4.04 -1.66 -56.56
N ALA A 45 -4.96 -1.86 -55.61
CA ALA A 45 -4.79 -2.68 -54.43
C ALA A 45 -4.66 -4.16 -54.79
N THR A 46 -3.46 -4.72 -54.61
CA THR A 46 -3.29 -6.16 -54.40
C THR A 46 -3.72 -6.51 -52.98
N ASN A 47 -4.69 -7.42 -52.85
CA ASN A 47 -5.03 -8.09 -51.59
C ASN A 47 -3.75 -8.65 -50.97
N LEU A 48 -3.31 -8.06 -49.87
CA LEU A 48 -2.22 -8.55 -49.05
C LEU A 48 -2.83 -9.49 -48.01
N ASP A 49 -2.44 -10.77 -48.06
CA ASP A 49 -2.48 -11.65 -46.91
C ASP A 49 -1.96 -10.88 -45.69
N SER A 50 -2.75 -10.85 -44.62
CA SER A 50 -2.42 -10.10 -43.41
C SER A 50 -1.10 -10.59 -42.82
N VAL A 51 -0.01 -9.88 -43.09
CA VAL A 51 1.24 -10.05 -42.37
C VAL A 51 0.96 -9.65 -40.93
N GLN A 52 0.88 -10.62 -40.03
CA GLN A 52 0.73 -10.38 -38.59
C GLN A 52 2.05 -9.78 -38.08
N VAL A 53 2.12 -8.44 -38.01
CA VAL A 53 3.33 -7.74 -37.55
C VAL A 53 3.42 -7.84 -36.03
N THR A 54 4.27 -8.75 -35.54
CA THR A 54 4.50 -8.92 -34.09
C THR A 54 5.43 -7.83 -33.55
N GLY A 55 4.90 -6.66 -33.16
CA GLY A 55 5.68 -5.45 -32.81
C GLY A 55 5.20 -4.75 -31.52
N TYR A 56 6.07 -4.04 -30.80
CA TYR A 56 5.64 -3.08 -29.77
C TYR A 56 4.90 -1.92 -30.44
N ARG A 57 5.37 -1.45 -31.60
CA ARG A 57 4.67 -0.50 -32.48
C ARG A 57 3.28 -0.95 -32.86
N TYR A 58 3.15 -2.19 -33.32
CA TYR A 58 1.85 -2.78 -33.68
C TYR A 58 0.91 -2.87 -32.48
N ALA A 59 1.43 -3.29 -31.32
CA ALA A 59 0.66 -3.34 -30.07
C ALA A 59 0.03 -1.99 -29.73
N ILE A 60 0.80 -0.90 -29.88
CA ILE A 60 0.30 0.42 -29.58
C ILE A 60 -0.65 0.93 -30.66
N GLU A 61 -0.39 0.67 -31.94
CA GLU A 61 -1.31 1.00 -33.03
C GLU A 61 -2.67 0.35 -32.81
N LYS A 62 -2.70 -0.95 -32.49
CA LYS A 62 -3.93 -1.68 -32.14
C LYS A 62 -4.61 -1.10 -30.90
N SER A 63 -3.85 -0.72 -29.87
CA SER A 63 -4.40 -0.10 -28.66
C SER A 63 -5.03 1.27 -28.96
N LEU A 64 -4.41 2.05 -29.84
CA LEU A 64 -4.92 3.36 -30.28
C LEU A 64 -6.14 3.22 -31.21
N GLU A 65 -6.20 2.19 -32.05
CA GLU A 65 -7.36 1.87 -32.87
C GLU A 65 -8.56 1.49 -31.98
N GLN A 66 -8.35 0.59 -31.00
CA GLN A 66 -9.39 0.24 -30.03
C GLN A 66 -9.85 1.45 -29.21
N LYS A 67 -8.93 2.33 -28.80
CA LYS A 67 -9.27 3.61 -28.17
C LYS A 67 -10.08 4.52 -29.10
N ARG A 68 -9.66 4.63 -30.37
CA ARG A 68 -10.34 5.45 -31.39
C ARG A 68 -11.77 4.96 -31.57
N ASP A 69 -12.00 3.66 -31.69
CA ASP A 69 -13.31 3.13 -32.04
C ASP A 69 -14.24 2.97 -30.83
N ALA A 70 -13.72 3.08 -29.61
CA ALA A 70 -14.52 3.04 -28.39
C ALA A 70 -15.62 4.11 -28.35
N ASN A 71 -16.73 3.82 -27.66
CA ASN A 71 -17.79 4.80 -27.39
C ASN A 71 -17.46 5.67 -26.17
N ALA A 72 -16.82 5.08 -25.16
CA ALA A 72 -16.46 5.71 -23.89
C ALA A 72 -14.99 6.19 -23.87
N VAL A 73 -14.63 6.99 -22.87
CA VAL A 73 -13.25 7.35 -22.56
C VAL A 73 -12.56 6.15 -21.93
N VAL A 74 -11.81 5.42 -22.76
CA VAL A 74 -11.10 4.19 -22.40
C VAL A 74 -9.63 4.31 -22.74
N GLU A 75 -8.82 3.58 -21.99
CA GLU A 75 -7.39 3.40 -22.25
C GLU A 75 -7.13 1.91 -22.35
N VAL A 76 -6.44 1.49 -23.40
CA VAL A 76 -6.25 0.08 -23.72
C VAL A 76 -4.76 -0.23 -23.70
N ILE A 77 -4.42 -1.35 -23.08
CA ILE A 77 -3.06 -1.91 -23.07
C ILE A 77 -3.15 -3.36 -23.53
N THR A 78 -2.42 -3.71 -24.58
CA THR A 78 -2.42 -5.07 -25.16
C THR A 78 -1.30 -5.95 -24.59
N ALA A 79 -1.42 -7.27 -24.70
CA ALA A 79 -0.45 -8.22 -24.15
C ALA A 79 0.97 -8.07 -24.71
N GLU A 80 1.12 -7.63 -25.96
CA GLU A 80 2.43 -7.32 -26.53
C GLU A 80 3.05 -6.07 -25.85
N ASP A 81 2.24 -5.14 -25.35
CA ASP A 81 2.69 -3.97 -24.59
C ASP A 81 3.06 -4.35 -23.15
N VAL A 82 2.24 -5.20 -22.48
CA VAL A 82 2.54 -5.69 -21.11
C VAL A 82 3.62 -6.77 -21.08
N GLY A 83 3.82 -7.53 -22.16
CA GLY A 83 4.61 -8.77 -22.18
C GLY A 83 5.89 -8.76 -23.01
N LYS A 84 6.14 -7.77 -23.89
CA LYS A 84 7.42 -7.67 -24.64
C LYS A 84 8.57 -7.10 -23.81
N PHE A 85 8.24 -6.39 -22.74
CA PHE A 85 9.18 -5.93 -21.76
C PHE A 85 8.85 -6.57 -20.42
N PRO A 86 9.79 -6.63 -19.48
CA PRO A 86 9.52 -7.11 -18.14
C PRO A 86 8.70 -6.08 -17.34
N ASP A 87 7.51 -5.73 -17.82
CA ASP A 87 6.50 -5.10 -16.97
C ASP A 87 6.01 -6.20 -16.02
N LYS A 88 6.35 -6.03 -14.73
CA LYS A 88 6.28 -7.10 -13.72
C LYS A 88 4.85 -7.55 -13.45
N ASN A 89 3.91 -6.61 -13.56
CA ASN A 89 2.48 -6.85 -13.49
C ASN A 89 1.71 -5.75 -14.24
N VAL A 90 0.38 -5.89 -14.29
CA VAL A 90 -0.49 -4.96 -15.03
C VAL A 90 -0.48 -3.55 -14.46
N ALA A 91 -0.32 -3.38 -13.15
CA ALA A 91 -0.32 -2.05 -12.54
C ALA A 91 0.85 -1.21 -13.06
N ASP A 92 2.03 -1.82 -13.26
CA ASP A 92 3.19 -1.14 -13.85
C ASP A 92 2.93 -0.65 -15.28
N ALA A 93 2.20 -1.43 -16.08
CA ALA A 93 1.80 -1.00 -17.43
C ALA A 93 0.76 0.13 -17.39
N LEU A 94 -0.24 0.02 -16.50
CA LEU A 94 -1.28 1.05 -16.32
C LEU A 94 -0.73 2.40 -15.87
N GLN A 95 0.41 2.44 -15.16
CA GLN A 95 1.06 3.69 -14.76
C GLN A 95 1.42 4.59 -15.97
N ARG A 96 1.57 4.02 -17.17
CA ARG A 96 1.87 4.77 -18.40
C ARG A 96 0.69 5.57 -18.94
N VAL A 97 -0.52 5.29 -18.47
CA VAL A 97 -1.75 5.89 -18.97
C VAL A 97 -2.01 7.24 -18.28
N PRO A 98 -2.55 8.27 -18.97
CA PRO A 98 -2.84 9.56 -18.36
C PRO A 98 -3.78 9.42 -17.15
N GLY A 99 -3.47 10.13 -16.08
CA GLY A 99 -4.29 10.16 -14.86
C GLY A 99 -4.17 8.90 -13.99
N VAL A 100 -3.21 8.01 -14.23
CA VAL A 100 -3.03 6.78 -13.44
C VAL A 100 -1.81 6.87 -12.53
N VAL A 101 -2.02 6.53 -11.26
CA VAL A 101 -0.99 6.42 -10.23
C VAL A 101 -1.02 5.00 -9.68
N ILE A 102 0.13 4.47 -9.28
CA ILE A 102 0.18 3.21 -8.55
C ILE A 102 0.82 3.35 -7.17
N THR A 103 0.46 2.45 -6.27
CA THR A 103 1.22 2.19 -5.05
C THR A 103 2.16 1.01 -5.28
N ARG A 104 3.23 0.91 -4.50
CA ARG A 104 4.25 -0.14 -4.67
C ARG A 104 4.47 -0.94 -3.38
N SER A 105 4.88 -2.20 -3.54
CA SER A 105 5.32 -3.09 -2.46
C SER A 105 6.59 -3.84 -2.89
N GLY A 106 7.69 -3.63 -2.17
CA GLY A 106 9.00 -4.17 -2.55
C GLY A 106 9.38 -3.85 -4.00
N GLY A 107 9.12 -2.60 -4.44
CA GLY A 107 9.40 -2.12 -5.80
C GLY A 107 8.39 -2.53 -6.89
N GLU A 108 7.46 -3.46 -6.66
CA GLU A 108 6.41 -3.85 -7.64
C GLU A 108 5.13 -3.03 -7.48
N GLY A 109 4.40 -2.78 -8.56
CA GLY A 109 3.07 -2.17 -8.51
C GLY A 109 2.08 -3.04 -7.74
N LYS A 110 1.42 -2.49 -6.71
CA LYS A 110 0.47 -3.21 -5.85
C LYS A 110 -0.98 -2.88 -6.18
N SER A 111 -1.32 -1.60 -6.27
CA SER A 111 -2.68 -1.13 -6.54
C SER A 111 -2.69 0.10 -7.45
N VAL A 112 -3.84 0.35 -8.09
CA VAL A 112 -4.03 1.40 -9.11
C VAL A 112 -5.02 2.45 -8.60
N SER A 113 -4.62 3.72 -8.69
CA SER A 113 -5.42 4.91 -8.39
C SER A 113 -5.62 5.70 -9.68
N VAL A 114 -6.86 6.11 -9.95
CA VAL A 114 -7.23 6.82 -11.19
C VAL A 114 -7.74 8.21 -10.85
N ARG A 115 -7.19 9.24 -11.52
CA ARG A 115 -7.48 10.67 -11.35
C ARG A 115 -7.39 11.15 -9.89
N GLY A 116 -6.42 10.62 -9.15
CA GLY A 116 -6.11 11.00 -7.77
C GLY A 116 -7.08 10.48 -6.71
N LEU A 117 -8.00 9.59 -7.07
CA LEU A 117 -8.88 8.92 -6.12
C LEU A 117 -8.22 7.69 -5.53
N ALA A 118 -8.51 7.39 -4.26
CA ALA A 118 -7.92 6.27 -3.53
C ALA A 118 -8.09 4.92 -4.28
N PRO A 119 -7.11 3.99 -4.20
CA PRO A 119 -7.16 2.72 -4.92
C PRO A 119 -8.40 1.86 -4.63
N ASP A 120 -9.00 1.98 -3.45
CA ASP A 120 -10.25 1.29 -3.07
C ASP A 120 -11.47 1.73 -3.91
N LEU A 121 -11.34 2.84 -4.65
CA LEU A 121 -12.36 3.35 -5.57
C LEU A 121 -12.10 2.93 -7.02
N THR A 122 -11.06 2.13 -7.28
CA THR A 122 -10.80 1.51 -8.58
C THR A 122 -11.29 0.06 -8.54
N LEU A 123 -12.22 -0.28 -9.44
CA LEU A 123 -12.72 -1.65 -9.56
C LEU A 123 -11.86 -2.44 -10.55
N THR A 124 -11.30 -3.57 -10.14
CA THR A 124 -10.63 -4.50 -11.05
C THR A 124 -11.52 -5.71 -11.32
N GLN A 125 -11.60 -6.11 -12.59
CA GLN A 125 -12.33 -7.27 -13.04
C GLN A 125 -11.44 -8.20 -13.86
N LEU A 126 -11.68 -9.50 -13.78
CA LEU A 126 -11.12 -10.51 -14.67
C LEU A 126 -12.24 -11.03 -15.58
N ASN A 127 -12.08 -10.88 -16.89
CA ASN A 127 -13.09 -11.23 -17.89
C ASN A 127 -14.49 -10.66 -17.56
N GLY A 128 -14.54 -9.39 -17.15
CA GLY A 128 -15.80 -8.67 -16.83
C GLY A 128 -16.44 -9.02 -15.48
N ASN A 129 -15.77 -9.81 -14.63
CA ASN A 129 -16.27 -10.20 -13.32
C ASN A 129 -15.28 -9.87 -12.20
N PHE A 130 -15.81 -9.65 -10.99
CA PHE A 130 -14.98 -9.37 -9.82
C PHE A 130 -13.97 -10.50 -9.58
N VAL A 131 -12.76 -10.13 -9.19
CA VAL A 131 -11.70 -11.05 -8.81
C VAL A 131 -11.33 -10.80 -7.34
N ALA A 132 -11.40 -11.85 -6.51
CA ALA A 132 -11.06 -11.76 -5.10
C ALA A 132 -9.53 -11.74 -4.91
N SER A 133 -9.07 -10.89 -4.00
CA SER A 133 -7.69 -10.93 -3.50
C SER A 133 -7.68 -10.68 -2.00
N SER A 134 -6.84 -11.43 -1.29
CA SER A 134 -6.55 -11.23 0.12
C SER A 134 -5.13 -10.71 0.29
N GLU A 135 -4.91 -9.94 1.34
CA GLU A 135 -3.58 -9.52 1.77
C GLU A 135 -2.94 -10.63 2.63
N THR A 136 -1.61 -10.69 2.67
CA THR A 136 -0.88 -11.74 3.39
C THR A 136 -0.92 -11.58 4.91
N ASN A 137 -0.96 -10.35 5.42
CA ASN A 137 -1.10 -10.01 6.84
C ASN A 137 -1.55 -8.55 7.00
N ASN A 138 -2.70 -8.20 6.42
CA ASN A 138 -3.25 -6.84 6.45
C ASN A 138 -4.78 -6.85 6.41
N GLU A 139 -5.38 -5.68 6.55
CA GLU A 139 -6.83 -5.50 6.43
C GLU A 139 -7.37 -5.85 5.05
N ALA A 140 -8.64 -6.28 4.99
CA ALA A 140 -9.32 -6.53 3.73
C ALA A 140 -9.55 -5.21 2.98
N THR A 141 -9.28 -5.20 1.67
CA THR A 141 -9.44 -4.02 0.81
C THR A 141 -10.41 -4.29 -0.33
N ARG A 142 -10.96 -3.23 -0.93
CA ARG A 142 -11.78 -3.34 -2.15
C ARG A 142 -10.95 -3.33 -3.41
N SER A 143 -9.71 -2.84 -3.33
CA SER A 143 -8.75 -2.88 -4.42
C SER A 143 -8.23 -4.31 -4.66
N PHE A 144 -7.84 -4.59 -5.90
CA PHE A 144 -7.16 -5.85 -6.24
C PHE A 144 -5.66 -5.74 -6.01
N ASN A 145 -5.07 -6.74 -5.36
CA ASN A 145 -3.62 -6.83 -5.21
C ASN A 145 -2.96 -7.37 -6.50
N TYR A 146 -2.44 -6.45 -7.32
CA TYR A 146 -1.79 -6.77 -8.60
C TYR A 146 -0.48 -7.56 -8.45
N THR A 147 0.09 -7.64 -7.25
CA THR A 147 1.24 -8.53 -6.98
C THR A 147 0.87 -10.01 -6.96
N LEU A 148 -0.42 -10.36 -7.02
CA LEU A 148 -0.85 -11.76 -7.15
C LEU A 148 -0.89 -12.19 -8.62
N LEU A 149 -1.09 -11.26 -9.57
CA LEU A 149 -1.44 -11.59 -10.95
C LEU A 149 -0.26 -11.37 -11.92
N PRO A 150 0.28 -12.44 -12.51
CA PRO A 150 1.29 -12.36 -13.56
C PRO A 150 0.74 -11.72 -14.85
N SER A 151 1.49 -10.83 -15.48
CA SER A 151 1.10 -10.14 -16.72
C SER A 151 1.00 -11.07 -17.94
N ASN A 152 1.78 -12.15 -17.93
CA ASN A 152 1.96 -13.06 -19.04
C ASN A 152 0.75 -13.99 -19.32
N MET A 153 -0.27 -14.00 -18.46
CA MET A 153 -1.52 -14.76 -18.63
C MET A 153 -2.64 -13.92 -19.30
N LEU A 154 -2.41 -12.62 -19.48
CA LEU A 154 -3.40 -11.69 -19.98
C LEU A 154 -3.22 -11.42 -21.48
N SER A 155 -4.32 -11.11 -22.16
CA SER A 155 -4.38 -10.67 -23.56
C SER A 155 -4.48 -9.15 -23.68
N SER A 156 -5.16 -8.50 -22.74
CA SER A 156 -5.24 -7.03 -22.66
C SER A 156 -5.71 -6.58 -21.27
N ALA A 157 -5.54 -5.28 -21.01
CA ALA A 157 -6.14 -4.56 -19.90
C ALA A 157 -6.81 -3.29 -20.43
N GLU A 158 -8.07 -3.09 -20.09
CA GLU A 158 -8.86 -1.90 -20.45
C GLU A 158 -9.14 -1.08 -19.20
N LEU A 159 -8.87 0.22 -19.22
CA LEU A 159 -9.22 1.16 -18.16
C LEU A 159 -10.32 2.10 -18.64
N PHE A 160 -11.51 1.94 -18.09
CA PHE A 160 -12.64 2.85 -18.29
C PHE A 160 -12.57 4.01 -17.29
N LYS A 161 -12.37 5.23 -17.82
CA LYS A 161 -12.46 6.48 -17.05
C LYS A 161 -13.89 7.00 -16.99
N SER A 162 -14.65 6.76 -18.06
CA SER A 162 -16.10 6.97 -18.11
C SER A 162 -16.83 5.63 -18.18
N PRO A 163 -17.74 5.33 -17.24
CA PRO A 163 -18.48 4.07 -17.21
C PRO A 163 -19.53 3.99 -18.33
N GLU A 164 -19.94 2.76 -18.61
CA GLU A 164 -21.10 2.41 -19.43
C GLU A 164 -22.10 1.62 -18.57
N ALA A 165 -23.38 1.59 -18.94
CA ALA A 165 -24.40 0.91 -18.14
C ALA A 165 -24.17 -0.60 -18.00
N ARG A 166 -23.53 -1.23 -19.01
CA ARG A 166 -23.14 -2.65 -18.98
C ARG A 166 -22.03 -2.97 -17.95
N ILE A 167 -21.23 -1.99 -17.55
CA ILE A 167 -20.11 -2.17 -16.62
C ILE A 167 -20.64 -2.18 -15.19
N ASP A 168 -20.03 -3.01 -14.31
CA ASP A 168 -20.43 -3.07 -12.91
C ASP A 168 -20.12 -1.78 -12.16
N GLU A 169 -20.94 -1.46 -11.15
CA GLU A 169 -20.66 -0.37 -10.24
C GLU A 169 -19.55 -0.73 -9.23
N GLY A 170 -18.91 0.28 -8.65
CA GLY A 170 -17.79 0.13 -7.71
C GLY A 170 -16.53 0.90 -8.10
N GLY A 171 -16.38 1.27 -9.37
CA GLY A 171 -15.20 1.97 -9.89
C GLY A 171 -15.42 3.48 -10.07
N ILE A 172 -15.54 4.27 -8.98
CA ILE A 172 -15.62 5.74 -9.09
C ILE A 172 -14.32 6.34 -9.63
N GLY A 173 -13.17 5.80 -9.23
CA GLY A 173 -11.86 6.14 -9.79
C GLY A 173 -11.81 5.79 -11.28
N GLY A 174 -12.16 4.55 -11.57
CA GLY A 174 -12.29 3.94 -12.88
C GLY A 174 -12.50 2.43 -12.73
N THR A 175 -12.75 1.75 -13.84
CA THR A 175 -12.85 0.28 -13.87
C THR A 175 -11.77 -0.29 -14.78
N VAL A 176 -10.95 -1.20 -14.23
CA VAL A 176 -9.93 -1.95 -14.97
C VAL A 176 -10.48 -3.33 -15.29
N ILE A 177 -10.60 -3.67 -16.57
CA ILE A 177 -11.02 -5.00 -17.03
C ILE A 177 -9.81 -5.71 -17.61
N LEU A 178 -9.43 -6.82 -16.99
CA LEU A 178 -8.34 -7.68 -17.43
C LEU A 178 -8.91 -8.80 -18.28
N HIS A 179 -8.40 -8.94 -19.50
CA HIS A 179 -8.81 -10.00 -20.42
C HIS A 179 -7.74 -11.08 -20.44
N THR A 180 -8.17 -12.34 -20.40
CA THR A 180 -7.28 -13.50 -20.48
C THR A 180 -7.17 -14.02 -21.90
N ARG A 181 -6.06 -14.69 -22.22
CA ARG A 181 -5.93 -15.43 -23.49
C ARG A 181 -6.92 -16.59 -23.54
N ARG A 182 -7.37 -16.93 -24.76
CA ARG A 182 -8.34 -17.99 -25.05
C ARG A 182 -7.78 -18.90 -26.15
N PRO A 183 -7.97 -20.22 -26.07
CA PRO A 183 -7.35 -21.16 -27.00
C PRO A 183 -7.83 -21.04 -28.45
N LEU A 184 -9.08 -20.64 -28.69
CA LEU A 184 -9.61 -20.46 -30.05
C LEU A 184 -9.19 -19.13 -30.70
N ASP A 185 -8.62 -18.21 -29.92
CA ASP A 185 -8.12 -16.91 -30.42
C ASP A 185 -6.59 -16.97 -30.70
N MET A 186 -5.98 -18.13 -30.56
CA MET A 186 -4.54 -18.37 -30.71
C MET A 186 -4.31 -19.47 -31.76
N GLU A 187 -3.15 -19.47 -32.42
CA GLU A 187 -2.80 -20.55 -33.33
C GLU A 187 -2.70 -21.90 -32.60
N SER A 188 -3.08 -22.99 -33.27
CA SER A 188 -3.04 -24.33 -32.68
C SER A 188 -1.61 -24.79 -32.44
N ASN A 189 -1.32 -25.29 -31.23
CA ASN A 189 0.02 -25.66 -30.74
C ASN A 189 0.96 -24.47 -30.52
N SER A 190 0.42 -23.26 -30.37
CA SER A 190 1.24 -22.08 -30.08
C SER A 190 1.42 -21.85 -28.58
N GLY A 191 2.48 -21.12 -28.23
CA GLY A 191 2.78 -20.84 -26.84
C GLY A 191 4.03 -19.99 -26.64
N TYR A 192 4.45 -19.92 -25.38
CA TYR A 192 5.75 -19.37 -25.04
C TYR A 192 6.33 -20.04 -23.80
N VAL A 193 7.64 -19.95 -23.66
CA VAL A 193 8.42 -20.24 -22.46
C VAL A 193 9.33 -19.05 -22.19
N ASN A 194 9.25 -18.51 -20.98
CA ASN A 194 10.08 -17.40 -20.54
C ASN A 194 10.88 -17.79 -19.29
N LEU A 195 12.18 -17.52 -19.34
CA LEU A 195 13.13 -17.68 -18.24
C LEU A 195 13.72 -16.30 -17.92
N GLU A 196 13.65 -15.86 -16.68
CA GLU A 196 14.17 -14.56 -16.27
C GLU A 196 14.93 -14.68 -14.94
N GLY A 197 15.99 -13.89 -14.78
CA GLY A 197 16.67 -13.65 -13.51
C GLY A 197 16.48 -12.19 -13.09
N THR A 198 16.27 -11.98 -11.81
CA THR A 198 16.11 -10.66 -11.19
C THR A 198 17.17 -10.45 -10.13
N THR A 199 17.73 -9.25 -10.05
CA THR A 199 18.56 -8.84 -8.92
C THR A 199 18.26 -7.40 -8.54
N SER A 200 18.73 -6.95 -7.37
CA SER A 200 18.59 -5.57 -6.93
C SER A 200 19.87 -5.05 -6.32
N ASP A 201 20.05 -3.74 -6.32
CA ASP A 201 21.21 -3.10 -5.66
C ASP A 201 21.14 -3.17 -4.12
N THR A 202 20.04 -3.66 -3.54
CA THR A 202 19.82 -3.79 -2.10
C THR A 202 20.01 -5.22 -1.60
N SER A 203 19.51 -6.23 -2.33
CA SER A 203 19.68 -7.65 -2.01
C SER A 203 20.93 -8.29 -2.63
N HIS A 204 21.32 -7.89 -3.85
CA HIS A 204 22.37 -8.53 -4.67
C HIS A 204 22.17 -10.03 -4.99
N ASP A 205 21.09 -10.64 -4.53
CA ASP A 205 20.70 -12.00 -4.91
C ASP A 205 20.19 -12.04 -6.35
N VAL A 206 20.39 -13.17 -7.03
CA VAL A 206 19.80 -13.43 -8.35
C VAL A 206 18.65 -14.41 -8.18
N ASP A 207 17.43 -13.90 -8.27
CA ASP A 207 16.21 -14.69 -8.11
C ASP A 207 15.66 -15.15 -9.48
N PRO A 208 15.38 -16.46 -9.65
CA PRO A 208 14.85 -16.99 -10.90
C PRO A 208 13.32 -16.84 -11.02
N GLN A 209 12.87 -16.66 -12.26
CA GLN A 209 11.48 -16.67 -12.67
C GLN A 209 11.30 -17.53 -13.93
N VAL A 210 10.26 -18.35 -13.93
CA VAL A 210 9.84 -19.18 -15.05
C VAL A 210 8.38 -18.96 -15.34
N SER A 211 8.05 -18.89 -16.63
CA SER A 211 6.68 -19.03 -17.05
C SER A 211 6.53 -19.73 -18.38
N ALA A 212 5.41 -20.40 -18.56
CA ALA A 212 5.07 -21.07 -19.81
C ALA A 212 3.57 -21.02 -20.06
N LEU A 213 3.20 -20.95 -21.33
CA LEU A 213 1.83 -21.06 -21.78
C LEU A 213 1.80 -21.93 -23.03
N TYR A 214 0.84 -22.84 -23.08
CA TYR A 214 0.58 -23.70 -24.23
C TYR A 214 -0.90 -23.63 -24.58
N SER A 215 -1.19 -23.38 -25.85
CA SER A 215 -2.53 -23.35 -26.41
C SER A 215 -2.65 -24.40 -27.50
N TRP A 216 -3.71 -25.18 -27.43
CA TRP A 216 -4.09 -26.12 -28.48
C TRP A 216 -5.56 -25.95 -28.81
N HIS A 217 -5.89 -26.01 -30.10
CA HIS A 217 -7.27 -26.18 -30.54
C HIS A 217 -7.35 -27.19 -31.68
N SER A 218 -8.50 -27.83 -31.81
CA SER A 218 -8.80 -28.75 -32.90
C SER A 218 -8.81 -28.01 -34.24
N LYS A 219 -8.58 -28.75 -35.33
CA LYS A 219 -8.49 -28.18 -36.69
C LYS A 219 -9.79 -27.53 -37.17
N ASP A 220 -10.92 -27.97 -36.62
CA ASP A 220 -12.25 -27.41 -36.86
C ASP A 220 -12.61 -26.25 -35.91
N GLU A 221 -11.69 -25.85 -35.01
CA GLU A 221 -11.87 -24.78 -34.01
C GLU A 221 -13.08 -24.99 -33.08
N ARG A 222 -13.51 -26.24 -32.92
CA ARG A 222 -14.64 -26.61 -32.06
C ARG A 222 -14.22 -26.92 -30.63
N PHE A 223 -12.98 -27.30 -30.40
CA PHE A 223 -12.46 -27.62 -29.08
C PHE A 223 -11.09 -26.97 -28.87
N GLY A 224 -10.87 -26.34 -27.72
CA GLY A 224 -9.61 -25.69 -27.37
C GLY A 224 -9.26 -25.85 -25.91
N VAL A 225 -7.97 -26.00 -25.62
CA VAL A 225 -7.40 -26.06 -24.27
C VAL A 225 -6.20 -25.13 -24.21
N LEU A 226 -6.14 -24.32 -23.15
CA LEU A 226 -5.00 -23.49 -22.83
C LEU A 226 -4.55 -23.78 -21.40
N VAL A 227 -3.26 -24.00 -21.23
CA VAL A 227 -2.61 -24.18 -19.93
C VAL A 227 -1.51 -23.14 -19.78
N GLY A 228 -1.56 -22.37 -18.70
CA GLY A 228 -0.54 -21.42 -18.32
C GLY A 228 -0.01 -21.73 -16.92
N VAL A 229 1.31 -21.64 -16.75
CA VAL A 229 1.97 -21.82 -15.45
C VAL A 229 3.05 -20.76 -15.25
N THR A 230 3.24 -20.33 -14.01
CA THR A 230 4.38 -19.50 -13.62
C THR A 230 4.85 -19.80 -12.21
N GLN A 231 6.16 -19.69 -12.02
CA GLN A 231 6.80 -19.76 -10.73
C GLN A 231 7.88 -18.67 -10.67
N GLN A 232 7.90 -17.91 -9.59
CA GLN A 232 8.85 -16.82 -9.39
C GLN A 232 9.33 -16.84 -7.95
N ASN A 233 10.65 -16.82 -7.76
CA ASN A 233 11.27 -16.47 -6.49
C ASN A 233 11.67 -15.00 -6.53
N ARG A 234 11.63 -14.34 -5.38
CA ARG A 234 11.99 -12.94 -5.28
C ARG A 234 12.44 -12.56 -3.88
N THR A 235 13.61 -11.94 -3.80
CA THR A 235 14.19 -11.40 -2.58
C THR A 235 14.21 -9.88 -2.70
N THR A 236 13.39 -9.20 -1.90
CA THR A 236 13.36 -7.73 -1.87
C THR A 236 13.82 -7.22 -0.52
N ARG A 237 14.65 -6.16 -0.55
CA ARG A 237 15.10 -5.46 0.64
C ARG A 237 14.70 -3.99 0.57
N THR A 238 13.90 -3.56 1.54
CA THR A 238 13.45 -2.18 1.71
C THR A 238 14.12 -1.59 2.94
N MET A 239 14.68 -0.39 2.80
CA MET A 239 15.24 0.39 3.90
C MET A 239 14.32 1.56 4.19
N GLU A 240 14.14 1.87 5.47
CA GLU A 240 13.31 2.98 5.91
C GLU A 240 13.94 3.67 7.11
N ALA A 241 14.00 5.01 7.08
CA ALA A 241 14.09 5.81 8.29
C ALA A 241 12.72 6.42 8.57
N SER A 242 12.22 6.34 9.79
CA SER A 242 10.93 6.90 10.17
C SER A 242 10.96 7.50 11.57
N THR A 243 9.92 8.29 11.89
CA THR A 243 9.72 8.86 13.21
C THR A 243 8.35 8.50 13.75
N GLU A 244 8.21 8.56 15.07
CA GLU A 244 6.95 8.35 15.78
C GLU A 244 6.54 9.62 16.52
N ASP A 245 5.23 9.88 16.55
CA ASP A 245 4.54 10.89 17.35
C ASP A 245 5.34 12.18 17.59
N TYR A 246 5.33 13.11 16.63
CA TYR A 246 5.86 14.45 16.92
C TYR A 246 5.08 15.08 18.07
N GLN A 247 5.77 15.42 19.15
CA GLN A 247 5.17 16.08 20.30
C GLN A 247 5.70 17.49 20.45
N TRP A 248 4.86 18.37 20.98
CA TRP A 248 5.26 19.71 21.41
C TRP A 248 5.86 19.65 22.82
N TYR A 249 7.09 20.14 22.95
CA TYR A 249 7.82 20.30 24.21
C TYR A 249 7.87 21.78 24.54
N GLY A 250 7.01 22.25 25.43
CA GLY A 250 6.93 23.67 25.79
C GLY A 250 6.48 23.88 27.23
N ASN A 251 6.66 25.11 27.72
CA ASN A 251 6.21 25.53 29.04
C ASN A 251 4.78 26.08 28.93
N GLY A 252 3.80 25.18 28.78
CA GLY A 252 2.38 25.51 28.60
C GLY A 252 1.68 24.64 27.54
N THR A 253 0.48 25.05 27.11
CA THR A 253 -0.39 24.29 26.20
C THR A 253 -0.55 24.92 24.81
N THR A 254 0.37 25.79 24.40
CA THR A 254 0.24 26.57 23.17
C THR A 254 1.39 26.25 22.22
N ALA A 255 1.14 25.37 21.26
CA ALA A 255 2.11 25.01 20.23
C ALA A 255 2.22 26.07 19.12
N ARG A 256 3.39 26.16 18.49
CA ARG A 256 3.64 27.05 17.36
C ARG A 256 4.23 26.32 16.17
N ASP A 257 3.83 26.71 14.96
CA ASP A 257 4.42 26.20 13.72
C ASP A 257 5.84 26.76 13.49
N ALA A 258 6.52 26.29 12.43
CA ALA A 258 7.87 26.75 12.08
C ALA A 258 7.94 28.23 11.65
N ASN A 259 6.79 28.88 11.41
CA ASN A 259 6.68 30.30 11.12
C ASN A 259 6.35 31.14 12.36
N GLY A 260 6.19 30.50 13.53
CA GLY A 260 5.82 31.14 14.80
C GLY A 260 4.32 31.37 15.01
N ASN A 261 3.47 30.92 14.09
CA ASN A 261 2.02 31.02 14.21
C ASN A 261 1.49 30.05 15.26
N LEU A 262 0.42 30.43 15.94
CA LEU A 262 -0.27 29.55 16.89
C LEU A 262 -0.93 28.39 16.14
N LEU A 263 -0.72 27.17 16.64
CA LEU A 263 -1.50 26.01 16.24
C LEU A 263 -2.71 25.91 17.16
N GLU A 264 -3.91 25.98 16.59
CA GLU A 264 -5.16 25.82 17.34
C GLU A 264 -5.22 24.41 17.97
N GLN A 265 -5.81 24.31 19.16
CA GLN A 265 -5.54 23.25 20.14
C GLN A 265 -6.01 21.83 19.77
N ASP A 266 -6.68 21.64 18.64
CA ASP A 266 -7.27 20.35 18.28
C ASP A 266 -6.25 19.40 17.63
N GLY A 267 -6.08 18.24 18.23
CA GLY A 267 -5.26 17.14 17.68
C GLY A 267 -3.74 17.26 17.86
N ILE A 268 -3.20 18.33 18.45
CA ILE A 268 -1.77 18.44 18.78
C ILE A 268 -1.45 17.65 20.07
N HIS A 269 -0.47 16.76 19.98
CA HIS A 269 0.09 15.97 21.07
C HIS A 269 1.17 16.78 21.79
N TYR A 270 1.09 16.77 23.12
CA TYR A 270 2.02 17.46 24.00
C TYR A 270 2.84 16.44 24.77
N TRP A 271 4.11 16.76 24.99
CA TRP A 271 4.95 16.00 25.88
C TRP A 271 4.34 15.95 27.28
N TRP A 272 4.30 14.75 27.86
CA TRP A 272 3.88 14.57 29.25
C TRP A 272 4.66 15.48 30.20
N GLY A 273 3.96 16.02 31.20
CA GLY A 273 4.54 17.01 32.12
C GLY A 273 4.58 18.45 31.61
N GLN A 274 4.29 18.72 30.33
CA GLN A 274 4.17 20.07 29.75
C GLN A 274 5.32 21.00 30.15
N SER A 275 6.55 20.46 30.11
CA SER A 275 7.76 21.15 30.48
C SER A 275 8.88 20.87 29.50
N GLY A 276 9.75 21.85 29.26
CA GLY A 276 11.06 21.62 28.63
C GLY A 276 11.98 20.75 29.49
N PHE A 277 13.09 20.26 28.92
CA PHE A 277 14.05 19.41 29.62
C PHE A 277 15.49 19.91 29.56
N ASN A 278 16.29 19.50 30.54
CA ASN A 278 17.72 19.84 30.63
C ASN A 278 18.62 18.79 29.97
N ASN A 279 19.68 19.23 29.27
CA ASN A 279 20.78 18.35 28.90
C ASN A 279 21.79 18.17 30.06
N GLN A 280 22.83 17.39 29.77
CA GLN A 280 23.91 17.10 30.71
C GLN A 280 24.73 18.30 31.19
N ALA A 281 24.71 19.40 30.43
CA ALA A 281 25.38 20.65 30.76
C ALA A 281 24.47 21.66 31.50
N GLY A 282 23.20 21.30 31.76
CA GLY A 282 22.22 22.18 32.40
C GLY A 282 21.58 23.20 31.46
N LYS A 283 21.77 23.08 30.13
CA LYS A 283 20.99 23.86 29.15
C LYS A 283 19.58 23.29 29.08
N ASN A 284 18.60 24.14 29.34
CA ASN A 284 17.18 23.82 29.20
C ASN A 284 16.72 24.03 27.75
N TYR A 285 15.98 23.07 27.21
CA TYR A 285 15.32 23.14 25.91
C TYR A 285 13.81 23.19 26.13
N SER A 286 13.13 24.14 25.49
CA SER A 286 11.66 24.27 25.46
C SER A 286 11.22 24.97 24.17
N GLU A 287 9.93 24.90 23.87
CA GLU A 287 9.25 25.49 22.71
C GLU A 287 9.64 24.88 21.36
N PHE A 288 9.57 23.54 21.23
CA PHE A 288 9.89 22.84 19.99
C PHE A 288 9.08 21.57 19.75
N PHE A 289 9.06 21.12 18.49
CA PHE A 289 8.61 19.79 18.07
C PHE A 289 9.76 18.79 18.02
N MET A 290 9.55 17.61 18.56
CA MET A 290 10.49 16.48 18.46
C MET A 290 9.71 15.17 18.40
N PRO A 291 10.16 14.19 17.60
CA PRO A 291 9.54 12.87 17.61
C PRO A 291 9.85 12.12 18.90
N THR A 292 8.94 11.27 19.37
CA THR A 292 9.21 10.38 20.51
C THR A 292 10.22 9.31 20.15
N SER A 293 10.26 8.87 18.88
CA SER A 293 11.25 7.91 18.41
C SER A 293 11.77 8.24 17.03
N VAL A 294 13.04 7.89 16.80
CA VAL A 294 13.63 7.80 15.46
C VAL A 294 14.01 6.34 15.19
N ASN A 295 13.52 5.83 14.07
CA ASN A 295 13.61 4.42 13.70
C ASN A 295 14.38 4.25 12.39
N PHE A 296 15.19 3.20 12.30
CA PHE A 296 15.90 2.79 11.10
C PHE A 296 15.67 1.31 10.87
N ALA A 297 14.96 0.96 9.80
CA ALA A 297 14.50 -0.40 9.53
C ALA A 297 15.04 -0.95 8.21
N VAL A 298 15.39 -2.24 8.23
CA VAL A 298 15.66 -3.06 7.05
C VAL A 298 14.62 -4.18 7.04
N LYS A 299 13.74 -4.16 6.04
CA LYS A 299 12.78 -5.23 5.77
C LYS A 299 13.26 -6.08 4.61
N GLU A 300 13.51 -7.36 4.85
CA GLU A 300 13.82 -8.37 3.84
C GLU A 300 12.61 -9.28 3.64
N GLU A 301 12.23 -9.50 2.39
CA GLU A 301 11.06 -10.28 2.00
C GLU A 301 11.50 -11.32 0.97
N LYS A 302 11.45 -12.60 1.35
CA LYS A 302 11.73 -13.73 0.46
C LYS A 302 10.42 -14.34 0.04
N ARG A 303 9.99 -14.02 -1.17
CA ARG A 303 8.67 -14.32 -1.71
C ARG A 303 8.76 -15.37 -2.81
N GLU A 304 7.80 -16.29 -2.82
CA GLU A 304 7.57 -17.23 -3.90
C GLU A 304 6.14 -17.03 -4.43
N ARG A 305 6.02 -16.81 -5.74
CA ARG A 305 4.74 -16.66 -6.45
C ARG A 305 4.54 -17.87 -7.36
N LYS A 306 3.36 -18.48 -7.28
CA LYS A 306 2.91 -19.58 -8.14
C LYS A 306 1.59 -19.20 -8.79
N GLY A 307 1.53 -19.31 -10.12
CA GLY A 307 0.34 -19.01 -10.89
C GLY A 307 -0.03 -20.16 -11.83
N GLY A 308 -1.32 -20.42 -11.95
CA GLY A 308 -1.88 -21.41 -12.86
C GLY A 308 -3.13 -20.87 -13.57
N GLN A 309 -3.22 -21.14 -14.86
CA GLN A 309 -4.38 -20.88 -15.70
C GLN A 309 -4.75 -22.16 -16.46
N LEU A 310 -6.04 -22.48 -16.46
CA LEU A 310 -6.62 -23.52 -17.29
C LEU A 310 -7.89 -22.98 -17.95
N THR A 311 -7.90 -22.94 -19.28
CA THR A 311 -9.06 -22.50 -20.06
C THR A 311 -9.45 -23.60 -21.04
N PHE A 312 -10.73 -23.99 -21.00
CA PHE A 312 -11.34 -24.88 -21.98
C PHE A 312 -12.35 -24.11 -22.81
N GLN A 313 -12.33 -24.29 -24.13
CA GLN A 313 -13.37 -23.79 -25.03
C GLN A 313 -13.97 -24.93 -25.83
N PHE A 314 -15.29 -24.90 -25.95
CA PHE A 314 -16.05 -25.89 -26.70
C PHE A 314 -17.20 -25.23 -27.46
N LYS A 315 -17.26 -25.45 -28.77
CA LYS A 315 -18.37 -25.07 -29.63
C LYS A 315 -19.23 -26.30 -29.94
N PRO A 316 -20.29 -26.60 -29.17
CA PRO A 316 -21.18 -27.74 -29.47
C PRO A 316 -21.90 -27.60 -30.82
N VAL A 317 -22.16 -26.36 -31.23
CA VAL A 317 -22.70 -25.94 -32.53
C VAL A 317 -22.01 -24.63 -32.93
N ASP A 318 -22.08 -24.22 -34.19
CA ASP A 318 -21.31 -23.08 -34.70
C ASP A 318 -21.67 -21.74 -34.04
N ASN A 319 -22.89 -21.65 -33.49
CA ASN A 319 -23.41 -20.44 -32.88
C ASN A 319 -23.42 -20.46 -31.35
N VAL A 320 -22.83 -21.48 -30.71
CA VAL A 320 -22.70 -21.55 -29.24
C VAL A 320 -21.25 -21.80 -28.89
N THR A 321 -20.64 -20.94 -28.09
CA THR A 321 -19.29 -21.13 -27.54
C THR A 321 -19.38 -21.20 -26.02
N MET A 322 -18.90 -22.30 -25.44
CA MET A 322 -18.75 -22.47 -24.00
C MET A 322 -17.29 -22.27 -23.63
N THR A 323 -17.01 -21.40 -22.66
CA THR A 323 -15.66 -21.15 -22.12
C THR A 323 -15.67 -21.43 -20.62
N ALA A 324 -14.88 -22.42 -20.18
CA ALA A 324 -14.67 -22.70 -18.77
C ALA A 324 -13.26 -22.27 -18.37
N ASN A 325 -13.14 -21.48 -17.31
CA ASN A 325 -11.87 -20.98 -16.80
C ASN A 325 -11.63 -21.44 -15.36
N TYR A 326 -10.36 -21.69 -15.05
CA TYR A 326 -9.86 -21.82 -13.70
C TYR A 326 -8.52 -21.08 -13.57
N PHE A 327 -8.45 -20.17 -12.60
CA PHE A 327 -7.26 -19.40 -12.25
C PHE A 327 -6.90 -19.65 -10.79
N ARG A 328 -5.60 -19.81 -10.53
CA ARG A 328 -5.06 -19.92 -9.18
C ARG A 328 -3.77 -19.12 -9.07
N PHE A 329 -3.74 -18.18 -8.13
CA PHE A 329 -2.59 -17.35 -7.84
C PHE A 329 -2.24 -17.45 -6.36
N GLU A 330 -1.01 -17.84 -6.06
CA GLU A 330 -0.51 -18.01 -4.71
C GLU A 330 0.76 -17.17 -4.54
N LEU A 331 0.81 -16.40 -3.46
CA LEU A 331 1.98 -15.68 -3.00
C LEU A 331 2.28 -16.12 -1.58
N GLN A 332 3.46 -16.66 -1.35
CA GLN A 332 3.94 -17.01 -0.02
C GLN A 332 5.28 -16.35 0.24
N GLY A 333 5.64 -16.09 1.49
CA GLY A 333 6.96 -15.56 1.79
C GLY A 333 7.31 -15.49 3.25
N ASP A 334 8.61 -15.41 3.49
CA ASP A 334 9.20 -15.10 4.78
C ASP A 334 9.56 -13.61 4.81
N TYR A 335 9.08 -12.90 5.82
CA TYR A 335 9.29 -11.48 6.01
C TYR A 335 10.06 -11.28 7.29
N THR A 336 11.22 -10.62 7.18
CA THR A 336 12.08 -10.31 8.32
C THR A 336 12.28 -8.81 8.37
N GLN A 337 11.92 -8.19 9.49
CA GLN A 337 12.22 -6.79 9.75
C GLN A 337 13.22 -6.70 10.89
N ASN A 338 14.31 -5.98 10.67
CA ASN A 338 15.23 -5.56 11.71
C ASN A 338 15.16 -4.04 11.80
N MET A 339 14.99 -3.50 12.99
CA MET A 339 14.82 -2.08 13.24
C MET A 339 15.70 -1.67 14.42
N LEU A 340 16.43 -0.58 14.22
CA LEU A 340 17.11 0.15 15.28
C LEU A 340 16.23 1.32 15.67
N LYS A 341 15.67 1.23 16.86
CA LYS A 341 14.77 2.23 17.42
C LYS A 341 15.54 3.07 18.45
N VAL A 342 15.44 4.39 18.35
CA VAL A 342 15.99 5.36 19.32
C VAL A 342 14.83 6.12 19.95
N PRO A 343 14.21 5.57 21.01
CA PRO A 343 13.15 6.26 21.74
C PRO A 343 13.67 7.39 22.61
N GLU A 344 12.72 8.12 23.17
CA GLU A 344 12.85 9.18 24.15
C GLU A 344 13.37 8.75 25.54
N TRP A 345 13.69 7.47 25.76
CA TRP A 345 14.00 6.92 27.09
C TRP A 345 15.18 7.60 27.81
N ASN A 346 16.15 8.12 27.06
CA ASN A 346 17.29 8.87 27.61
C ASN A 346 17.05 10.39 27.69
N LEU A 347 15.83 10.85 27.41
CA LEU A 347 15.34 12.21 27.67
C LEU A 347 14.65 12.28 29.02
N ALA A 348 14.62 13.48 29.58
CA ALA A 348 13.87 13.73 30.79
C ALA A 348 12.37 13.73 30.50
N ARG A 349 11.58 13.21 31.44
CA ARG A 349 10.14 13.01 31.30
C ARG A 349 9.38 14.22 31.85
N TYR A 350 9.46 14.46 33.15
CA TYR A 350 8.86 15.62 33.80
C TYR A 350 9.69 16.07 35.01
N ASN A 351 9.29 17.14 35.69
CA ASN A 351 9.95 17.60 36.91
C ASN A 351 9.96 16.50 37.99
N GLN A 352 11.17 16.09 38.41
CA GLN A 352 11.41 14.94 39.30
C GLN A 352 11.39 13.57 38.61
N ASP A 353 11.50 13.54 37.28
CA ASP A 353 11.74 12.31 36.50
C ASP A 353 12.65 12.58 35.31
N GLY A 354 13.96 12.48 35.54
CA GLY A 354 14.99 12.83 34.55
C GLY A 354 15.27 14.33 34.41
N ASN A 355 14.35 15.20 34.85
CA ASN A 355 14.41 16.64 34.58
C ASN A 355 15.04 17.46 35.72
N TRP A 356 16.27 17.12 36.09
CA TRP A 356 17.08 17.85 37.07
C TRP A 356 18.20 18.68 36.40
N ALA A 357 18.86 19.54 37.18
CA ALA A 357 20.04 20.26 36.72
C ALA A 357 21.14 19.27 36.31
N GLY A 358 21.50 19.25 35.03
CA GLY A 358 22.45 18.29 34.46
C GLY A 358 21.84 17.03 33.85
N GLY A 359 20.50 16.97 33.71
CA GLY A 359 19.74 16.04 32.85
C GLY A 359 20.04 14.55 32.98
N ARG A 360 19.46 13.73 32.09
CA ARG A 360 19.81 12.31 31.91
C ARG A 360 21.09 12.15 31.08
N LEU A 361 20.99 11.53 29.90
CA LEU A 361 22.13 11.21 29.02
C LEU A 361 22.18 12.06 27.75
N LEU A 362 21.24 12.99 27.56
CA LEU A 362 21.24 13.94 26.45
C LEU A 362 22.42 14.92 26.54
N ASN A 363 23.23 15.01 25.50
CA ASN A 363 24.31 15.98 25.38
C ASN A 363 23.86 17.25 24.65
N GLY A 364 23.09 17.11 23.55
CA GLY A 364 22.63 18.24 22.76
C GLY A 364 21.57 17.88 21.72
N LEU A 365 20.89 18.92 21.22
CA LEU A 365 19.91 18.87 20.14
C LEU A 365 20.33 19.82 19.02
N ASP A 366 20.09 19.41 17.79
CA ASP A 366 20.18 20.23 16.59
C ASP A 366 18.78 20.60 16.12
N PHE A 367 18.64 21.79 15.54
CA PHE A 367 17.36 22.35 15.13
C PHE A 367 17.34 22.71 13.64
N ASP A 368 16.14 22.72 13.09
CA ASP A 368 15.86 23.33 11.80
C ASP A 368 16.14 24.85 11.83
N PRO A 369 16.19 25.54 10.67
CA PRO A 369 16.46 26.97 10.62
C PRO A 369 15.50 27.85 11.43
N SER A 370 14.27 27.41 11.70
CA SER A 370 13.33 28.16 12.56
C SER A 370 13.65 28.05 14.05
N GLY A 371 14.42 27.03 14.46
CA GLY A 371 14.69 26.75 15.87
C GLY A 371 13.54 26.03 16.59
N SER A 372 12.47 25.65 15.89
CA SER A 372 11.24 25.09 16.48
C SER A 372 11.08 23.59 16.24
N ILE A 373 11.93 22.96 15.42
CA ILE A 373 11.87 21.53 15.13
C ILE A 373 13.24 20.90 15.36
N VAL A 374 13.30 19.86 16.18
CA VAL A 374 14.52 19.10 16.41
C VAL A 374 14.81 18.23 15.19
N THR A 375 16.01 18.39 14.62
CA THR A 375 16.48 17.61 13.46
C THR A 375 17.60 16.65 13.83
N GLY A 376 18.23 16.78 15.00
CA GLY A 376 19.27 15.89 15.48
C GLY A 376 19.34 15.82 17.01
N ALA A 377 19.84 14.71 17.54
CA ALA A 377 20.11 14.57 18.98
C ALA A 377 21.33 13.69 19.25
N GLN A 378 22.04 13.99 20.33
CA GLN A 378 23.22 13.24 20.79
C GLN A 378 23.06 12.81 22.25
N TYR A 379 23.26 11.53 22.53
CA TYR A 379 23.26 10.90 23.84
C TYR A 379 24.62 10.25 24.12
N GLN A 380 25.17 10.49 25.31
CA GLN A 380 26.50 9.98 25.65
C GLN A 380 26.69 9.81 27.14
N LYS A 381 27.35 8.71 27.53
CA LYS A 381 27.90 8.55 28.87
C LYS A 381 29.27 9.25 28.95
N LEU A 382 29.36 10.35 29.69
CA LEU A 382 30.56 11.18 29.79
C LEU A 382 31.59 10.53 30.72
N ALA A 383 32.85 10.49 30.28
CA ALA A 383 33.94 9.95 31.08
C ALA A 383 34.12 10.75 32.38
N GLY A 384 34.22 10.06 33.52
CA GLY A 384 34.42 10.68 34.84
C GLY A 384 33.16 11.25 35.49
N LYS A 385 31.99 11.24 34.82
CA LYS A 385 30.69 11.55 35.45
C LYS A 385 30.13 10.28 36.11
N THR A 386 29.68 10.40 37.35
CA THR A 386 28.97 9.32 38.06
C THR A 386 27.52 9.31 37.61
N TYR A 387 26.99 8.11 37.36
CA TYR A 387 25.59 7.88 37.01
C TYR A 387 24.99 6.87 37.99
N TYR A 388 23.71 7.04 38.32
CA TYR A 388 22.99 6.20 39.27
C TYR A 388 21.94 5.39 38.51
N CYS A 389 21.92 4.09 38.75
CA CYS A 389 21.08 3.12 38.03
C CYS A 389 19.81 2.73 38.79
N SER A 390 19.64 3.22 40.02
CA SER A 390 18.47 2.95 40.86
C SER A 390 18.25 4.05 41.90
N GLU A 391 17.04 4.05 42.48
CA GLU A 391 16.68 4.92 43.59
C GLU A 391 17.59 4.71 44.81
N GLU A 392 17.97 3.48 45.12
CA GLU A 392 18.85 3.21 46.26
C GLU A 392 20.25 3.79 46.05
N GLU A 393 20.80 3.68 44.84
CA GLU A 393 22.11 4.25 44.50
C GLU A 393 22.09 5.78 44.57
N ALA A 394 21.02 6.40 44.05
CA ALA A 394 20.84 7.84 44.09
C ALA A 394 20.65 8.35 45.53
N ALA A 395 19.82 7.67 46.34
CA ALA A 395 19.60 8.00 47.75
C ALA A 395 20.88 7.86 48.57
N ALA A 396 21.68 6.81 48.32
CA ALA A 396 22.99 6.62 48.97
C ALA A 396 23.99 7.75 48.63
N ALA A 397 23.81 8.40 47.48
CA ALA A 397 24.58 9.58 47.07
C ALA A 397 23.98 10.92 47.54
N GLY A 398 22.91 10.89 48.34
CA GLY A 398 22.25 12.09 48.87
C GLY A 398 21.35 12.80 47.84
N LEU A 399 20.99 12.13 46.74
CA LEU A 399 20.05 12.65 45.76
C LEU A 399 18.62 12.39 46.23
N LYS A 400 17.71 13.29 45.84
CA LYS A 400 16.28 13.13 46.11
C LYS A 400 15.70 12.03 45.20
N PRO A 401 14.65 11.33 45.66
CA PRO A 401 13.89 10.43 44.80
C PRO A 401 13.44 11.14 43.53
N GLY A 402 13.52 10.45 42.39
CA GLY A 402 13.44 11.13 41.10
C GLY A 402 13.22 10.24 39.88
N GLY A 403 12.68 9.04 40.08
CA GLY A 403 12.48 8.05 39.03
C GLY A 403 13.79 7.42 38.53
N TRP A 404 14.80 7.31 39.40
CA TRP A 404 16.12 6.79 39.04
C TRP A 404 16.05 5.31 38.65
N GLY A 405 16.56 4.99 37.47
CA GLY A 405 16.53 3.65 36.92
C GLY A 405 17.67 3.37 35.96
N PRO A 406 17.65 2.21 35.29
CA PRO A 406 18.74 1.79 34.42
C PRO A 406 18.92 2.70 33.20
N ASP A 407 17.88 3.41 32.77
CA ASP A 407 17.95 4.38 31.66
C ASP A 407 18.75 5.66 32.02
N ASP A 408 19.03 5.90 33.31
CA ASP A 408 19.81 7.04 33.78
C ASP A 408 21.32 6.75 33.77
N CYS A 409 21.72 5.48 33.72
CA CYS A 409 23.12 5.07 33.78
C CYS A 409 23.60 4.21 32.60
N THR A 410 22.66 3.77 31.75
CA THR A 410 22.91 3.03 30.51
C THR A 410 22.28 3.77 29.33
N ILE A 411 22.83 3.56 28.14
CA ILE A 411 22.20 3.98 26.89
C ILE A 411 21.50 2.74 26.30
N PRO A 412 20.20 2.52 26.58
CA PRO A 412 19.42 1.40 26.07
C PRO A 412 19.09 1.51 24.57
N THR A 413 19.67 2.48 23.86
CA THR A 413 19.51 2.66 22.42
C THR A 413 20.73 2.10 21.67
N PRO A 414 20.55 1.57 20.44
CA PRO A 414 19.26 1.33 19.84
C PRO A 414 18.53 0.21 20.59
N GLN A 415 17.22 0.35 20.78
CA GLN A 415 16.41 -0.84 20.98
C GLN A 415 16.46 -1.60 19.64
N LEU A 416 17.07 -2.78 19.64
CA LEU A 416 16.96 -3.69 18.52
C LEU A 416 15.55 -4.25 18.57
N THR A 417 14.76 -4.05 17.54
CA THR A 417 13.39 -4.55 17.47
C THR A 417 13.04 -4.97 16.05
N GLY A 418 11.88 -5.59 15.88
CA GLY A 418 11.37 -5.96 14.57
C GLY A 418 10.39 -7.11 14.65
N GLY A 419 10.10 -7.69 13.49
CA GLY A 419 9.20 -8.83 13.38
C GLY A 419 9.69 -9.86 12.39
N TYR A 420 9.21 -11.08 12.59
CA TYR A 420 9.33 -12.19 11.65
C TYR A 420 7.95 -12.77 11.38
N SER A 421 7.61 -12.93 10.10
CA SER A 421 6.37 -13.57 9.69
C SER A 421 6.57 -14.52 8.50
N LYS A 422 5.77 -15.58 8.49
CA LYS A 422 5.62 -16.52 7.37
C LYS A 422 4.21 -16.40 6.83
N GLU A 423 4.06 -15.75 5.69
CA GLU A 423 2.75 -15.33 5.19
C GLU A 423 2.38 -16.02 3.89
N LYS A 424 1.07 -16.20 3.68
CA LYS A 424 0.52 -16.77 2.46
C LYS A 424 -0.75 -16.03 2.06
N ALA A 425 -0.90 -15.76 0.78
CA ALA A 425 -2.14 -15.29 0.15
C ALA A 425 -2.44 -16.16 -1.07
N LEU A 426 -3.70 -16.53 -1.22
CA LEU A 426 -4.22 -17.37 -2.28
C LEU A 426 -5.44 -16.70 -2.89
N SER A 427 -5.50 -16.59 -4.21
CA SER A 427 -6.64 -16.13 -4.98
C SER A 427 -7.00 -17.17 -6.04
N GLN A 428 -8.29 -17.49 -6.14
CA GLN A 428 -8.82 -18.49 -7.06
C GLN A 428 -10.09 -17.98 -7.72
N THR A 429 -10.25 -18.29 -9.01
CA THR A 429 -11.47 -17.95 -9.77
C THR A 429 -11.82 -19.12 -10.68
N ALA A 430 -13.09 -19.52 -10.66
CA ALA A 430 -13.65 -20.52 -11.55
C ALA A 430 -14.94 -19.99 -12.16
N ASP A 431 -15.05 -20.03 -13.49
CA ASP A 431 -16.23 -19.56 -14.20
C ASP A 431 -16.53 -20.39 -15.44
N LEU A 432 -17.81 -20.37 -15.83
CA LEU A 432 -18.32 -20.89 -17.08
C LEU A 432 -19.09 -19.76 -17.77
N THR A 433 -18.70 -19.45 -19.00
CA THR A 433 -19.39 -18.53 -19.89
C THR A 433 -19.96 -19.29 -21.08
N ILE A 434 -21.21 -19.01 -21.44
CA ILE A 434 -21.89 -19.55 -22.61
C ILE A 434 -22.30 -18.36 -23.49
N ASP A 435 -21.61 -18.19 -24.61
CA ASP A 435 -21.93 -17.21 -25.63
C ASP A 435 -22.78 -17.88 -26.72
N TRP A 436 -23.95 -17.30 -27.03
CA TRP A 436 -24.92 -17.83 -27.98
C TRP A 436 -25.32 -16.78 -29.01
N ASP A 437 -24.91 -16.98 -30.25
CA ASP A 437 -25.40 -16.24 -31.41
C ASP A 437 -26.75 -16.84 -31.86
N ILE A 438 -27.84 -16.42 -31.20
CA ILE A 438 -29.21 -16.89 -31.48
C ILE A 438 -29.58 -16.68 -32.95
N SER A 439 -29.17 -15.54 -33.50
CA SER A 439 -29.28 -15.19 -34.92
C SER A 439 -28.22 -14.13 -35.26
N PRO A 440 -28.03 -13.74 -36.53
CA PRO A 440 -27.13 -12.63 -36.89
C PRO A 440 -27.40 -11.32 -36.13
N LEU A 441 -28.63 -11.15 -35.62
CA LEU A 441 -29.07 -9.94 -34.93
C LEU A 441 -29.30 -10.10 -33.43
N TRP A 442 -29.17 -11.32 -32.88
CA TRP A 442 -29.43 -11.57 -31.47
C TRP A 442 -28.31 -12.41 -30.89
N LYS A 443 -27.66 -11.87 -29.86
CA LYS A 443 -26.62 -12.53 -29.10
C LYS A 443 -27.04 -12.60 -27.64
N ALA A 444 -26.75 -13.71 -26.97
CA ALA A 444 -26.91 -13.85 -25.53
C ALA A 444 -25.62 -14.38 -24.92
N SER A 445 -25.27 -13.91 -23.73
CA SER A 445 -24.15 -14.43 -22.95
C SER A 445 -24.63 -14.75 -21.54
N PHE A 446 -24.23 -15.91 -21.03
CA PHE A 446 -24.53 -16.34 -19.67
C PHE A 446 -23.23 -16.69 -18.97
N THR A 447 -22.94 -16.04 -17.85
CA THR A 447 -21.74 -16.33 -17.06
C THR A 447 -22.14 -16.70 -15.64
N GLY A 448 -21.66 -17.84 -15.16
CA GLY A 448 -21.76 -18.25 -13.76
C GLY A 448 -20.37 -18.55 -13.21
N GLY A 449 -20.06 -18.07 -12.02
CA GLY A 449 -18.75 -18.29 -11.44
C GLY A 449 -18.63 -17.99 -9.96
N ARG A 450 -17.45 -18.31 -9.44
CA ARG A 450 -17.04 -18.04 -8.08
C ARG A 450 -15.60 -17.59 -8.07
N THR A 451 -15.33 -16.55 -7.29
CA THR A 451 -13.98 -16.14 -6.92
C THR A 451 -13.83 -16.19 -5.41
N TRP A 452 -12.68 -16.61 -4.91
CA TRP A 452 -12.39 -16.68 -3.48
C TRP A 452 -10.90 -16.54 -3.21
N SER A 453 -10.58 -15.91 -2.08
CA SER A 453 -9.22 -15.71 -1.61
C SER A 453 -9.12 -15.85 -0.11
N GLU A 454 -7.95 -16.28 0.34
CA GLU A 454 -7.57 -16.41 1.74
C GLU A 454 -6.15 -15.86 1.89
N GLY A 455 -5.89 -15.09 2.94
CA GLY A 455 -4.56 -14.61 3.24
C GLY A 455 -4.34 -14.44 4.73
N GLY A 456 -3.13 -14.71 5.20
CA GLY A 456 -2.76 -14.66 6.61
C GLY A 456 -1.41 -15.35 6.87
N PRO A 457 -0.78 -15.11 8.03
CA PRO A 457 0.45 -15.79 8.40
C PRO A 457 0.22 -17.14 9.09
N SER A 458 1.14 -18.07 8.84
CA SER A 458 1.29 -19.31 9.63
C SER A 458 2.07 -19.10 10.91
N MET A 459 2.87 -18.03 10.97
CA MET A 459 3.65 -17.59 12.12
C MET A 459 3.88 -16.09 11.98
N ASN A 460 3.72 -15.35 13.06
CA ASN A 460 4.12 -13.95 13.14
C ASN A 460 4.49 -13.63 14.57
N PHE A 461 5.65 -13.03 14.82
CA PHE A 461 5.99 -12.55 16.17
C PHE A 461 7.02 -11.43 16.09
N ARG A 462 7.16 -10.69 17.19
CA ARG A 462 8.18 -9.65 17.35
C ARG A 462 9.22 -10.06 18.36
N MET A 463 10.35 -9.38 18.37
CA MET A 463 11.36 -9.51 19.42
C MET A 463 12.02 -8.16 19.59
N SER A 464 12.29 -7.77 20.82
CA SER A 464 13.07 -6.58 21.13
C SER A 464 14.16 -6.87 22.16
N ALA A 465 15.27 -6.17 22.03
CA ALA A 465 16.37 -6.21 22.99
C ALA A 465 17.01 -4.83 23.16
N LYS A 466 17.49 -4.55 24.37
CA LYS A 466 18.23 -3.33 24.73
C LYS A 466 19.72 -3.69 24.93
N PRO A 467 20.68 -2.88 24.45
CA PRO A 467 22.12 -3.13 24.60
C PRO A 467 22.58 -2.77 26.02
N ARG A 468 22.08 -3.50 27.00
CA ARG A 468 22.48 -3.45 28.41
C ARG A 468 22.19 -4.79 29.06
N ARG A 469 22.87 -5.11 30.15
CA ARG A 469 22.58 -6.31 30.94
C ARG A 469 22.84 -6.08 32.40
N LYS A 470 22.03 -6.69 33.27
CA LYS A 470 22.28 -6.70 34.71
C LYS A 470 23.09 -7.94 35.08
N VAL A 471 24.26 -7.75 35.68
CA VAL A 471 25.11 -8.84 36.19
C VAL A 471 25.31 -8.61 37.69
N GLY A 472 24.69 -9.46 38.51
CA GLY A 472 24.56 -9.18 39.95
C GLY A 472 23.76 -7.90 40.18
N ASN A 473 24.30 -6.97 40.97
CA ASN A 473 23.69 -5.66 41.24
C ASN A 473 24.25 -4.54 40.35
N GLN A 474 24.93 -4.86 39.24
CA GLN A 474 25.57 -3.86 38.39
C GLN A 474 25.03 -3.93 36.96
N TRP A 475 24.74 -2.77 36.39
CA TRP A 475 24.36 -2.65 34.99
C TRP A 475 25.59 -2.49 34.10
N GLN A 476 25.71 -3.40 33.14
CA GLN A 476 26.64 -3.30 32.03
C GLN A 476 25.92 -2.63 30.85
N SER A 477 26.56 -1.63 30.25
CA SER A 477 26.00 -0.92 29.10
C SER A 477 26.74 -1.37 27.84
N GLY A 478 26.01 -1.99 26.92
CA GLY A 478 26.49 -2.44 25.61
C GLY A 478 26.55 -1.32 24.57
N ASN A 479 25.96 -0.16 24.88
CA ASN A 479 26.16 1.07 24.12
C ASN A 479 26.57 2.23 25.05
N GLN A 480 27.39 3.16 24.56
CA GLN A 480 27.87 4.33 25.30
C GLN A 480 27.59 5.66 24.57
N TYR A 481 27.16 5.57 23.31
CA TYR A 481 26.94 6.72 22.44
C TYR A 481 25.81 6.43 21.46
N THR A 482 24.87 7.38 21.32
CA THR A 482 23.88 7.38 20.24
C THR A 482 23.76 8.79 19.70
N ALA A 483 23.80 8.97 18.39
CA ALA A 483 23.44 10.22 17.75
C ALA A 483 22.63 9.97 16.49
N TRP A 484 21.67 10.84 16.19
CA TRP A 484 20.91 10.78 14.94
C TRP A 484 20.72 12.16 14.34
N ASP A 485 20.53 12.19 13.03
CA ASP A 485 20.29 13.39 12.22
C ASP A 485 19.25 13.05 11.13
N LEU A 486 18.20 13.87 11.00
CA LEU A 486 17.10 13.71 10.05
C LEU A 486 17.23 14.63 8.81
N THR A 487 18.25 15.50 8.79
CA THR A 487 18.54 16.36 7.65
C THR A 487 19.11 15.56 6.49
N GLY A 488 18.88 16.01 5.25
CA GLY A 488 19.38 15.29 4.07
C GLY A 488 18.94 13.83 4.04
N THR A 489 19.89 12.91 3.89
CA THR A 489 19.68 11.47 4.11
C THR A 489 19.82 11.17 5.60
N PRO A 490 18.76 10.71 6.28
CA PRO A 490 18.79 10.43 7.71
C PRO A 490 19.98 9.55 8.10
N SER A 491 20.56 9.78 9.27
CA SER A 491 21.70 9.01 9.75
C SER A 491 21.64 8.72 11.23
N VAL A 492 22.29 7.63 11.62
CA VAL A 492 22.46 7.24 13.02
C VAL A 492 23.87 6.73 13.29
N GLN A 493 24.38 7.05 14.47
CA GLN A 493 25.70 6.64 14.94
C GLN A 493 25.57 6.04 16.34
N PHE A 494 26.12 4.84 16.52
CA PHE A 494 26.23 4.17 17.81
C PHE A 494 27.69 3.98 18.23
N SER A 495 27.94 3.49 19.44
CA SER A 495 29.29 3.09 19.85
C SER A 495 29.92 2.09 18.86
N PRO A 496 31.21 2.24 18.49
CA PRO A 496 31.88 1.34 17.55
C PRO A 496 31.92 -0.13 17.99
N ASP A 497 31.84 -0.40 19.29
CA ASP A 497 31.86 -1.74 19.88
C ASP A 497 30.46 -2.35 20.11
N LEU A 498 29.37 -1.66 19.74
CA LEU A 498 27.99 -2.13 19.96
C LEU A 498 27.77 -3.58 19.49
N GLN A 499 28.18 -3.91 18.26
CA GLN A 499 28.07 -5.27 17.72
C GLN A 499 28.82 -6.29 18.58
N GLN A 500 30.03 -5.96 19.04
CA GLN A 500 30.84 -6.85 19.88
C GLN A 500 30.17 -7.09 21.23
N GLN A 501 29.58 -6.05 21.83
CA GLN A 501 28.86 -6.16 23.11
C GLN A 501 27.62 -7.05 22.99
N LEU A 502 26.83 -6.88 21.92
CA LEU A 502 25.66 -7.74 21.65
C LEU A 502 26.08 -9.21 21.48
N MET A 503 27.15 -9.47 20.73
CA MET A 503 27.72 -10.81 20.54
C MET A 503 28.35 -11.40 21.81
N ALA A 504 28.69 -10.56 22.79
CA ALA A 504 29.12 -11.00 24.12
C ALA A 504 27.94 -11.28 25.07
N GLY A 505 26.70 -11.11 24.60
CA GLY A 505 25.49 -11.28 25.41
C GLY A 505 25.25 -10.11 26.37
N VAL A 506 25.80 -8.92 26.10
CA VAL A 506 25.50 -7.69 26.85
C VAL A 506 24.23 -7.05 26.27
N ALA A 507 23.12 -7.77 26.39
CA ALA A 507 21.80 -7.29 26.02
C ALA A 507 20.70 -7.91 26.89
N GLU A 508 19.63 -7.15 27.04
CA GLU A 508 18.42 -7.49 27.79
C GLU A 508 17.31 -7.71 26.76
N VAL A 509 16.83 -8.93 26.63
CA VAL A 509 15.64 -9.26 25.83
C VAL A 509 14.42 -8.80 26.60
N ASP A 510 13.59 -7.99 25.96
CA ASP A 510 12.28 -7.65 26.49
C ASP A 510 11.34 -8.81 26.22
N THR A 511 11.17 -9.70 27.20
CA THR A 511 10.36 -10.92 27.06
C THR A 511 8.89 -10.61 26.74
N GLY A 512 8.39 -9.45 27.17
CA GLY A 512 7.04 -8.97 26.84
C GLY A 512 6.89 -8.62 25.36
N SER A 513 7.98 -8.24 24.69
CA SER A 513 8.00 -7.91 23.26
C SER A 513 8.06 -9.13 22.34
N THR A 514 8.24 -10.34 22.89
CA THR A 514 8.07 -11.60 22.16
C THR A 514 6.60 -11.90 21.95
N ASP A 515 5.89 -10.95 21.35
CA ASP A 515 4.45 -10.97 21.18
C ASP A 515 4.07 -11.20 19.72
N SER A 516 2.76 -11.27 19.48
CA SER A 516 2.23 -11.54 18.15
C SER A 516 0.84 -10.95 18.00
N SER A 517 0.60 -10.35 16.85
CA SER A 517 -0.74 -10.01 16.36
C SER A 517 -0.71 -10.15 14.86
N TRP A 518 -1.53 -11.03 14.32
CA TRP A 518 -1.65 -11.23 12.89
C TRP A 518 -3.10 -11.23 12.43
N MET A 519 -3.30 -10.94 11.15
CA MET A 519 -4.62 -10.90 10.53
C MET A 519 -4.76 -12.01 9.51
N GLN A 520 -5.94 -12.62 9.48
CA GLN A 520 -6.36 -13.49 8.40
C GLN A 520 -7.61 -12.91 7.74
N THR A 521 -7.63 -12.92 6.41
CA THR A 521 -8.69 -12.35 5.58
C THR A 521 -9.19 -13.36 4.55
N GLU A 522 -10.50 -13.58 4.53
CA GLU A 522 -11.19 -14.34 3.49
C GLU A 522 -12.10 -13.39 2.69
N VAL A 523 -11.98 -13.40 1.37
CA VAL A 523 -12.89 -12.69 0.45
C VAL A 523 -13.46 -13.69 -0.53
N LYS A 524 -14.79 -13.76 -0.65
CA LYS A 524 -15.45 -14.66 -1.61
C LYS A 524 -16.62 -13.98 -2.28
N GLN A 525 -16.85 -14.29 -3.55
CA GLN A 525 -18.03 -13.86 -4.27
C GLN A 525 -18.50 -14.92 -5.25
N ASN A 526 -19.78 -15.29 -5.16
CA ASN A 526 -20.46 -16.03 -6.23
C ASN A 526 -21.21 -15.04 -7.12
N TYR A 527 -21.25 -15.30 -8.42
CA TYR A 527 -21.93 -14.43 -9.37
C TYR A 527 -22.62 -15.22 -10.48
N PHE A 528 -23.71 -14.62 -10.97
CA PHE A 528 -24.41 -15.03 -12.18
C PHE A 528 -24.78 -13.80 -12.98
N GLN A 529 -24.56 -13.84 -14.29
CA GLN A 529 -24.81 -12.77 -15.23
C GLN A 529 -25.49 -13.33 -16.47
N ALA A 530 -26.48 -12.60 -16.98
CA ALA A 530 -27.11 -12.86 -18.27
C ALA A 530 -27.19 -11.54 -19.03
N ASP A 531 -26.66 -11.52 -20.25
CA ASP A 531 -26.67 -10.37 -21.15
C ASP A 531 -27.31 -10.76 -22.48
N VAL A 532 -28.09 -9.85 -23.04
CA VAL A 532 -28.69 -10.02 -24.37
C VAL A 532 -28.42 -8.75 -25.17
N THR A 533 -27.89 -8.95 -26.38
CA THR A 533 -27.62 -7.90 -27.34
C THR A 533 -28.47 -8.13 -28.59
N LYS A 534 -29.27 -7.13 -28.95
CA LYS A 534 -29.92 -7.04 -30.24
C LYS A 534 -29.13 -6.09 -31.14
N LEU A 535 -28.66 -6.58 -32.27
CA LEU A 535 -28.01 -5.78 -33.32
C LEU A 535 -29.05 -5.31 -34.34
N PHE A 536 -28.74 -4.23 -35.06
CA PHE A 536 -29.56 -3.70 -36.14
C PHE A 536 -28.71 -3.56 -37.41
N GLU A 537 -29.25 -3.96 -38.56
CA GLU A 537 -28.52 -3.99 -39.84
C GLU A 537 -28.43 -2.62 -40.52
N ALA A 538 -29.38 -1.74 -40.21
CA ALA A 538 -29.51 -0.44 -40.84
C ALA A 538 -30.15 0.58 -39.90
N GLY A 539 -29.75 1.84 -40.07
CA GLY A 539 -30.21 2.96 -39.26
C GLY A 539 -29.07 3.56 -38.44
N TRP A 540 -29.44 4.42 -37.50
CA TRP A 540 -28.50 5.12 -36.61
C TRP A 540 -28.23 4.36 -35.31
N LEU A 541 -28.92 3.25 -35.08
CA LEU A 541 -28.84 2.45 -33.85
C LEU A 541 -28.07 1.17 -34.19
N ASP A 542 -26.94 0.92 -33.54
CA ASP A 542 -26.15 -0.29 -33.76
C ASP A 542 -26.70 -1.47 -32.97
N SER A 543 -26.98 -1.21 -31.69
CA SER A 543 -27.42 -2.27 -30.79
C SER A 543 -28.19 -1.78 -29.57
N ILE A 544 -29.03 -2.66 -29.05
CA ILE A 544 -29.61 -2.56 -27.72
C ILE A 544 -29.09 -3.71 -26.89
N GLN A 545 -28.55 -3.40 -25.72
CA GLN A 545 -28.07 -4.35 -24.73
C GLN A 545 -28.89 -4.24 -23.46
N PHE A 546 -29.23 -5.37 -22.88
CA PHE A 546 -29.80 -5.43 -21.55
C PHE A 546 -29.29 -6.66 -20.84
N GLY A 547 -29.09 -6.54 -19.54
CA GLY A 547 -28.56 -7.64 -18.75
C GLY A 547 -28.96 -7.55 -17.29
N ALA A 548 -28.86 -8.68 -16.63
CA ALA A 548 -29.10 -8.83 -15.20
C ALA A 548 -27.92 -9.56 -14.57
N LYS A 549 -27.52 -9.12 -13.38
CA LYS A 549 -26.42 -9.69 -12.62
C LYS A 549 -26.78 -9.83 -11.15
N TYR A 550 -26.46 -10.98 -10.58
CA TYR A 550 -26.55 -11.28 -9.16
C TYR A 550 -25.14 -11.54 -8.62
N ARG A 551 -24.82 -10.96 -7.46
CA ARG A 551 -23.57 -11.18 -6.73
C ARG A 551 -23.85 -11.41 -5.25
N ASP A 552 -23.20 -12.40 -4.66
CA ASP A 552 -23.22 -12.70 -3.22
C ASP A 552 -21.78 -12.70 -2.70
N GLY A 553 -21.37 -11.56 -2.14
CA GLY A 553 -20.02 -11.29 -1.64
C GLY A 553 -19.96 -11.39 -0.12
N LYS A 554 -18.86 -11.96 0.39
CA LYS A 554 -18.57 -12.05 1.82
C LYS A 554 -17.11 -11.75 2.08
N VAL A 555 -16.86 -10.97 3.13
CA VAL A 555 -15.55 -10.70 3.70
C VAL A 555 -15.58 -11.11 5.16
N HIS A 556 -14.61 -11.91 5.55
CA HIS A 556 -14.36 -12.29 6.93
C HIS A 556 -12.92 -11.92 7.29
N ARG A 557 -12.73 -11.24 8.41
CA ARG A 557 -11.41 -10.88 8.94
C ARG A 557 -11.36 -11.20 10.42
N ASN A 558 -10.33 -11.92 10.84
CA ASN A 558 -10.04 -12.22 12.23
C ASN A 558 -8.59 -11.86 12.58
N THR A 559 -8.33 -11.57 13.86
CA THR A 559 -6.97 -11.48 14.42
C THR A 559 -6.62 -12.78 15.12
N GLY A 560 -5.34 -13.11 15.17
CA GLY A 560 -4.81 -14.16 16.01
C GLY A 560 -3.40 -13.85 16.52
N ASN A 561 -2.87 -14.75 17.34
CA ASN A 561 -1.53 -14.64 17.92
C ASN A 561 -0.76 -15.96 17.77
N THR A 562 0.54 -15.84 17.54
CA THR A 562 1.53 -16.91 17.71
C THR A 562 2.20 -16.77 19.08
N TYR A 563 2.34 -17.87 19.83
CA TYR A 563 2.91 -17.85 21.18
C TYR A 563 3.61 -19.16 21.55
N TRP A 564 4.40 -19.11 22.62
CA TRP A 564 5.07 -20.25 23.25
C TRP A 564 4.59 -20.39 24.69
N VAL A 565 4.69 -21.60 25.24
CA VAL A 565 4.07 -21.98 26.52
C VAL A 565 5.16 -22.45 27.48
N CYS A 566 5.03 -22.10 28.76
CA CYS A 566 5.94 -22.57 29.79
C CYS A 566 5.95 -24.11 29.87
N PRO A 567 7.12 -24.75 30.09
CA PRO A 567 7.22 -26.22 30.02
C PRO A 567 6.27 -26.93 30.99
N GLY A 568 5.48 -27.87 30.45
CA GLY A 568 4.54 -28.68 31.24
C GLY A 568 3.20 -28.01 31.55
N LEU A 569 2.97 -26.77 31.10
CA LEU A 569 1.67 -26.09 31.21
C LEU A 569 0.78 -26.35 29.99
N ASP A 570 -0.52 -26.15 30.16
CA ASP A 570 -1.51 -26.37 29.09
C ASP A 570 -1.48 -25.20 28.08
N PRO A 571 -1.24 -25.46 26.78
CA PRO A 571 -1.30 -24.45 25.74
C PRO A 571 -2.68 -23.81 25.56
N SER A 572 -3.76 -24.44 26.02
CA SER A 572 -5.12 -23.90 25.87
C SER A 572 -5.37 -22.65 26.74
N ASP A 573 -4.64 -22.50 27.83
CA ASP A 573 -4.71 -21.35 28.74
C ASP A 573 -3.63 -20.31 28.41
N TYR A 574 -3.87 -19.59 27.30
CA TYR A 574 -2.93 -18.60 26.76
C TYR A 574 -2.55 -17.50 27.78
N ASP A 575 -3.51 -16.98 28.54
CA ASP A 575 -3.30 -15.78 29.34
C ASP A 575 -2.35 -16.04 30.52
N ASN A 576 -2.40 -17.25 31.09
CA ASN A 576 -1.60 -17.62 32.27
C ASN A 576 -0.36 -18.43 31.96
N ASN A 577 -0.34 -19.21 30.87
CA ASN A 577 0.71 -20.21 30.65
C ASN A 577 1.75 -19.83 29.60
N ARG A 578 1.59 -18.69 28.91
CA ARG A 578 2.53 -18.24 27.89
C ARG A 578 3.92 -17.96 28.46
N TYR A 579 4.96 -18.07 27.63
CA TYR A 579 6.37 -17.79 27.95
C TYR A 579 6.56 -16.49 28.75
N GLN A 580 5.80 -15.45 28.40
CA GLN A 580 5.83 -14.12 29.02
C GLN A 580 5.29 -14.10 30.46
N ALA A 581 4.68 -15.19 30.95
CA ALA A 581 4.21 -15.33 32.31
C ALA A 581 5.35 -15.48 33.35
N GLY A 582 6.61 -15.54 32.92
CA GLY A 582 7.77 -15.44 33.80
C GLY A 582 8.22 -16.76 34.45
N CYS A 583 7.99 -17.90 33.78
CA CYS A 583 8.43 -19.21 34.26
C CYS A 583 9.95 -19.44 34.19
N ASP A 584 10.69 -18.61 33.45
CA ASP A 584 12.15 -18.64 33.36
C ASP A 584 12.73 -17.27 33.76
N PRO A 585 13.41 -17.15 34.91
CA PRO A 585 13.98 -15.89 35.36
C PRO A 585 15.17 -15.42 34.50
N THR A 586 15.72 -16.30 33.65
CA THR A 586 16.82 -16.00 32.73
C THR A 586 16.35 -15.65 31.32
N ALA A 587 15.04 -15.69 31.06
CA ALA A 587 14.46 -15.41 29.75
C ALA A 587 14.82 -14.02 29.19
N GLY A 588 15.10 -13.04 30.07
CA GLY A 588 15.52 -11.69 29.68
C GLY A 588 17.02 -11.57 29.37
N ASP A 589 17.84 -12.59 29.64
CA ASP A 589 19.26 -12.58 29.28
C ASP A 589 19.45 -12.98 27.81
N ALA A 590 19.99 -12.06 27.01
CA ALA A 590 20.31 -12.36 25.62
C ALA A 590 21.46 -13.36 25.50
N GLN A 591 21.31 -14.32 24.58
CA GLN A 591 22.38 -15.23 24.19
C GLN A 591 23.14 -14.67 22.97
N PRO A 592 24.46 -14.90 22.86
CA PRO A 592 25.25 -14.47 21.69
C PRO A 592 24.64 -14.80 20.32
N GLY A 593 23.97 -15.95 20.20
CA GLY A 593 23.35 -16.40 18.95
C GLY A 593 22.06 -15.69 18.56
N PHE A 594 21.46 -14.90 19.45
CA PHE A 594 20.21 -14.18 19.17
C PHE A 594 20.40 -13.01 18.20
N PHE A 595 21.63 -12.56 18.00
CA PHE A 595 21.97 -11.50 17.06
C PHE A 595 22.75 -12.08 15.87
N LEU A 596 22.64 -11.41 14.72
CA LEU A 596 23.44 -11.73 13.54
C LEU A 596 24.91 -11.50 13.87
N SER A 597 25.78 -12.46 13.50
CA SER A 597 27.21 -12.39 13.78
C SER A 597 27.89 -11.20 13.10
N ASN A 598 27.42 -10.84 11.91
CA ASN A 598 27.84 -9.66 11.17
C ASN A 598 26.69 -8.63 11.14
N PRO A 599 26.98 -7.33 11.26
CA PRO A 599 26.00 -6.29 11.02
C PRO A 599 25.40 -6.40 9.61
N ILE A 600 24.13 -6.00 9.48
CA ILE A 600 23.47 -5.86 8.19
C ILE A 600 24.21 -4.79 7.39
N SER A 601 24.66 -5.17 6.20
CA SER A 601 25.42 -4.32 5.29
C SER A 601 24.54 -3.84 4.12
N ASN A 602 25.13 -3.01 3.25
CA ASN A 602 24.45 -2.47 2.06
C ASN A 602 23.15 -1.73 2.38
N ILE A 603 23.20 -0.92 3.44
CA ILE A 603 22.09 -0.12 3.97
C ILE A 603 22.06 1.31 3.42
N THR A 604 22.92 1.62 2.44
CA THR A 604 23.01 2.96 1.86
C THR A 604 21.82 3.25 0.95
N GLY A 605 21.18 4.40 1.14
CA GLY A 605 19.98 4.83 0.43
C GLY A 605 19.10 5.64 1.39
N ALA A 606 17.99 5.05 1.84
CA ALA A 606 17.03 5.67 2.74
C ALA A 606 17.65 6.28 4.02
N PHE A 607 18.74 5.71 4.52
CA PHE A 607 19.49 6.22 5.66
C PHE A 607 20.95 5.76 5.65
N ASN A 608 21.74 6.24 6.62
CA ASN A 608 23.10 5.77 6.89
C ASN A 608 23.25 5.34 8.36
N ALA A 609 23.97 4.26 8.62
CA ALA A 609 24.37 3.86 9.97
C ALA A 609 25.83 3.40 9.99
N ASN A 610 26.57 3.73 11.07
CA ASN A 610 27.94 3.23 11.23
C ASN A 610 27.99 1.73 11.54
N VAL A 611 26.97 1.20 12.20
CA VAL A 611 26.76 -0.22 12.48
C VAL A 611 25.26 -0.51 12.51
N PHE A 612 24.82 -1.60 11.90
CA PHE A 612 23.42 -2.05 11.93
C PHE A 612 23.33 -3.49 12.43
N PRO A 613 23.29 -3.73 13.75
CA PRO A 613 23.10 -5.06 14.27
C PRO A 613 21.68 -5.57 13.92
N GLY A 614 21.53 -6.88 13.74
CA GLY A 614 20.22 -7.49 13.45
C GLY A 614 19.92 -8.64 14.39
N ILE A 615 18.64 -8.92 14.58
CA ILE A 615 18.13 -10.09 15.28
C ILE A 615 18.23 -11.32 14.36
N ASN A 616 18.72 -12.41 14.92
CA ASN A 616 18.75 -13.71 14.28
C ASN A 616 17.49 -14.50 14.66
N TYR A 617 16.38 -14.18 13.99
CA TYR A 617 15.08 -14.82 14.27
C TYR A 617 15.11 -16.34 14.21
N PRO A 618 15.77 -17.01 13.23
CA PRO A 618 15.89 -18.46 13.25
C PRO A 618 16.51 -19.01 14.54
N ALA A 619 17.61 -18.41 15.02
CA ALA A 619 18.25 -18.85 16.27
C ALA A 619 17.38 -18.57 17.51
N TYR A 620 16.66 -17.46 17.53
CA TYR A 620 15.75 -17.13 18.62
C TYR A 620 14.54 -18.08 18.65
N ILE A 621 13.93 -18.36 17.49
CA ILE A 621 12.85 -19.35 17.35
C ILE A 621 13.33 -20.74 17.76
N ASP A 622 14.53 -21.15 17.37
CA ASP A 622 15.10 -22.44 17.77
C ASP A 622 15.32 -22.52 19.28
N TYR A 623 15.79 -21.44 19.91
CA TYR A 623 15.88 -21.36 21.37
C TYR A 623 14.50 -21.48 22.02
N LEU A 624 13.50 -20.74 21.53
CA LEU A 624 12.14 -20.79 22.06
C LEU A 624 11.57 -22.20 21.90
N ASN A 625 11.70 -22.80 20.72
CA ASN A 625 11.20 -24.15 20.43
C ASN A 625 11.86 -25.23 21.28
N LYS A 626 13.16 -25.10 21.53
CA LYS A 626 13.92 -26.05 22.36
C LYS A 626 13.58 -25.91 23.85
N THR A 627 13.33 -24.69 24.31
CA THR A 627 13.14 -24.39 25.74
C THR A 627 11.67 -24.51 26.15
N TYR A 628 10.74 -24.07 25.31
CA TYR A 628 9.31 -23.93 25.57
C TYR A 628 8.43 -24.85 24.70
N GLY A 629 9.03 -25.70 23.86
CA GLY A 629 8.30 -26.50 22.87
C GLY A 629 7.89 -25.69 21.64
N GLY A 630 7.27 -26.33 20.64
CA GLY A 630 6.88 -25.67 19.40
C GLY A 630 5.88 -24.52 19.59
N SER A 631 5.89 -23.54 18.68
CA SER A 631 4.94 -22.42 18.70
C SER A 631 3.49 -22.88 18.51
N HIS A 632 2.55 -22.22 19.18
CA HIS A 632 1.11 -22.39 19.07
C HIS A 632 0.48 -21.17 18.39
N ASN A 633 -0.64 -21.38 17.70
CA ASN A 633 -1.47 -20.32 17.16
C ASN A 633 -2.86 -20.36 17.78
N ARG A 634 -3.42 -19.19 18.08
CA ARG A 634 -4.83 -19.04 18.44
C ARG A 634 -5.48 -17.96 17.59
N THR A 635 -6.77 -18.12 17.31
CA THR A 635 -7.60 -17.03 16.80
C THR A 635 -8.21 -16.30 17.99
N GLU A 636 -8.26 -14.98 17.92
CA GLU A 636 -8.96 -14.16 18.91
C GLU A 636 -10.42 -14.00 18.47
N GLU A 637 -11.35 -14.51 19.28
CA GLU A 637 -12.80 -14.44 19.01
C GLU A 637 -13.31 -12.98 19.05
N ASP A 638 -12.59 -12.12 19.77
CA ASP A 638 -12.97 -10.75 20.09
C ASP A 638 -12.46 -9.69 19.10
N PHE A 639 -11.79 -10.09 18.02
CA PHE A 639 -11.22 -9.18 17.01
C PHE A 639 -11.60 -9.61 15.58
N VAL A 640 -12.91 -9.76 15.39
CA VAL A 640 -13.50 -10.24 14.14
C VAL A 640 -14.35 -9.15 13.51
N TYR A 641 -14.38 -9.11 12.19
CA TYR A 641 -15.44 -8.44 11.47
C TYR A 641 -15.89 -9.19 10.21
N ASP A 642 -17.16 -9.01 9.91
CA ASP A 642 -17.83 -9.61 8.76
C ASP A 642 -18.54 -8.54 7.95
N VAL A 643 -18.34 -8.56 6.64
CA VAL A 643 -19.09 -7.74 5.68
C VAL A 643 -19.71 -8.64 4.62
N ASN A 644 -21.03 -8.64 4.53
CA ASN A 644 -21.78 -9.42 3.54
C ASN A 644 -22.55 -8.47 2.62
N GLU A 645 -22.41 -8.66 1.31
CA GLU A 645 -23.04 -7.82 0.29
C GLU A 645 -23.76 -8.67 -0.76
N LYS A 646 -25.09 -8.58 -0.79
CA LYS A 646 -25.92 -9.16 -1.85
C LYS A 646 -26.34 -8.06 -2.81
N ILE A 647 -25.98 -8.21 -4.08
CA ILE A 647 -26.19 -7.19 -5.09
C ILE A 647 -27.02 -7.77 -6.23
N TYR A 648 -28.12 -7.09 -6.53
CA TYR A 648 -28.95 -7.35 -7.70
C TYR A 648 -28.86 -6.13 -8.60
N SER A 649 -28.45 -6.32 -9.84
CA SER A 649 -28.36 -5.23 -10.80
C SER A 649 -28.97 -5.61 -12.13
N GLY A 650 -29.60 -4.64 -12.77
CA GLY A 650 -30.05 -4.72 -14.16
C GLY A 650 -29.61 -3.47 -14.91
N TYR A 651 -29.36 -3.62 -16.21
CA TYR A 651 -29.04 -2.48 -17.07
C TYR A 651 -29.75 -2.55 -18.41
N PHE A 652 -29.88 -1.38 -19.01
CA PHE A 652 -30.28 -1.18 -20.40
C PHE A 652 -29.33 -0.17 -21.04
N GLN A 653 -28.85 -0.47 -22.24
CA GLN A 653 -27.96 0.39 -23.01
C GLN A 653 -28.34 0.35 -24.49
N ALA A 654 -28.42 1.52 -25.12
CA ALA A 654 -28.55 1.66 -26.56
C ALA A 654 -27.24 2.24 -27.09
N ASN A 655 -26.61 1.55 -28.05
CA ASN A 655 -25.45 2.03 -28.78
C ASN A 655 -25.92 2.56 -30.14
N PHE A 656 -25.50 3.76 -30.49
CA PHE A 656 -25.85 4.42 -31.73
C PHE A 656 -24.58 4.75 -32.52
N HIS A 657 -24.71 4.71 -33.84
CA HIS A 657 -23.65 5.05 -34.77
C HIS A 657 -24.26 5.60 -36.07
N THR A 658 -23.60 6.62 -36.59
CA THR A 658 -23.82 7.24 -37.89
C THR A 658 -22.44 7.40 -38.53
N GLU A 659 -22.37 7.88 -39.77
CA GLU A 659 -21.09 8.07 -40.47
C GLU A 659 -20.03 8.84 -39.66
N ARG A 660 -20.44 9.75 -38.77
CA ARG A 660 -19.50 10.59 -37.99
C ARG A 660 -19.75 10.61 -36.49
N VAL A 661 -20.85 10.07 -36.01
CA VAL A 661 -21.21 10.15 -34.58
C VAL A 661 -21.52 8.77 -34.08
N ARG A 662 -20.83 8.34 -33.03
CA ARG A 662 -21.10 7.12 -32.28
C ARG A 662 -21.27 7.41 -30.80
N GLY A 663 -21.84 6.47 -30.06
CA GLY A 663 -21.95 6.61 -28.63
C GLY A 663 -22.92 5.62 -28.01
N ASN A 664 -23.18 5.80 -26.73
CA ASN A 664 -24.15 5.02 -26.00
C ASN A 664 -24.92 5.85 -24.98
N ILE A 665 -26.16 5.43 -24.74
CA ILE A 665 -26.99 5.93 -23.64
C ILE A 665 -27.52 4.72 -22.87
N GLY A 666 -27.45 4.77 -21.55
CA GLY A 666 -27.88 3.66 -20.74
C GLY A 666 -28.18 4.03 -19.30
N VAL A 667 -28.80 3.08 -18.61
CA VAL A 667 -29.07 3.16 -17.18
C VAL A 667 -28.81 1.81 -16.55
N ARG A 668 -28.12 1.82 -15.42
CA ARG A 668 -27.97 0.66 -14.52
C ARG A 668 -28.71 0.94 -13.22
N VAL A 669 -29.50 -0.03 -12.76
CA VAL A 669 -30.16 0.01 -11.46
C VAL A 669 -29.55 -1.06 -10.59
N VAL A 670 -29.06 -0.67 -9.42
CA VAL A 670 -28.34 -1.55 -8.50
C VAL A 670 -29.02 -1.52 -7.15
N ARG A 671 -29.47 -2.67 -6.66
CA ARG A 671 -29.96 -2.83 -5.28
C ARG A 671 -28.93 -3.60 -4.47
N THR A 672 -28.44 -2.99 -3.40
CA THR A 672 -27.47 -3.59 -2.48
C THR A 672 -28.14 -3.85 -1.14
N LYS A 673 -27.99 -5.08 -0.64
CA LYS A 673 -28.22 -5.43 0.76
C LYS A 673 -26.87 -5.66 1.42
N GLN A 674 -26.53 -4.81 2.39
CA GLN A 674 -25.24 -4.81 3.08
C GLN A 674 -25.45 -5.13 4.56
N PHE A 675 -24.65 -6.05 5.08
CA PHE A 675 -24.52 -6.35 6.49
C PHE A 675 -23.07 -6.12 6.90
N ALA A 676 -22.85 -5.38 7.98
CA ALA A 676 -21.54 -5.16 8.58
C ALA A 676 -21.60 -5.46 10.07
N GLN A 677 -20.64 -6.22 10.58
CA GLN A 677 -20.53 -6.58 11.99
C GLN A 677 -19.07 -6.51 12.43
N SER A 678 -18.84 -6.07 13.66
CA SER A 678 -17.51 -6.06 14.29
C SER A 678 -17.62 -6.39 15.78
N SER A 679 -16.57 -6.99 16.33
CA SER A 679 -16.39 -7.13 17.77
C SER A 679 -15.88 -5.81 18.34
N ASP A 680 -16.74 -5.08 19.06
CA ASP A 680 -16.40 -3.81 19.71
C ASP A 680 -16.16 -4.05 21.20
N SER A 681 -15.24 -3.29 21.82
CA SER A 681 -14.89 -3.44 23.23
C SER A 681 -15.30 -2.27 24.10
N VAL A 682 -15.55 -2.53 25.39
CA VAL A 682 -15.65 -1.53 26.45
C VAL A 682 -14.64 -1.91 27.53
N GLU A 683 -13.65 -1.06 27.73
CA GLU A 683 -12.62 -1.17 28.76
C GLU A 683 -12.83 -0.07 29.80
N ARG A 684 -12.82 -0.41 31.09
CA ARG A 684 -12.88 0.56 32.19
C ARG A 684 -11.60 0.45 33.00
N PHE A 685 -11.00 1.59 33.29
CA PHE A 685 -9.89 1.77 34.21
C PHE A 685 -10.48 2.36 35.49
N ASN A 686 -10.56 1.53 36.54
CA ASN A 686 -11.37 1.81 37.72
C ASN A 686 -10.57 2.46 38.84
N ASP A 687 -9.39 1.93 39.16
CA ASP A 687 -8.53 2.44 40.23
C ASP A 687 -7.11 1.86 40.06
N TYR A 688 -6.02 2.52 40.43
CA TYR A 688 -4.67 1.98 40.14
C TYR A 688 -3.90 1.57 41.38
N PHE A 689 -4.00 2.35 42.44
CA PHE A 689 -3.31 2.16 43.71
C PHE A 689 -4.33 1.87 44.83
N VAL A 690 -3.85 1.23 45.89
CA VAL A 690 -4.63 1.09 47.11
C VAL A 690 -4.61 2.44 47.81
N ASP A 691 -5.77 2.94 48.23
CA ASP A 691 -5.86 4.15 49.03
C ASP A 691 -5.57 3.90 50.52
N ASN A 692 -4.86 4.84 51.16
CA ASN A 692 -4.71 4.87 52.61
C ASN A 692 -5.97 5.41 53.31
N ALA A 693 -5.96 5.47 54.64
CA ALA A 693 -7.10 5.97 55.43
C ALA A 693 -7.51 7.44 55.13
N SER A 694 -6.65 8.20 54.45
CA SER A 694 -6.94 9.57 54.00
C SER A 694 -7.49 9.67 52.57
N GLY A 695 -7.63 8.54 51.86
CA GLY A 695 -8.09 8.51 50.47
C GLY A 695 -7.02 8.98 49.47
N ALA A 696 -5.74 8.77 49.80
CA ALA A 696 -4.62 9.06 48.92
C ALA A 696 -3.84 7.76 48.63
N PRO A 697 -3.16 7.66 47.46
CA PRO A 697 -2.35 6.50 47.11
C PRO A 697 -1.43 6.08 48.26
N MET A 698 -1.59 4.83 48.70
CA MET A 698 -0.87 4.27 49.82
C MET A 698 0.60 4.05 49.45
N SER A 699 1.49 4.64 50.22
CA SER A 699 2.93 4.40 50.07
C SER A 699 3.28 2.94 50.38
N CYS A 700 4.26 2.38 49.68
CA CYS A 700 4.72 1.02 49.96
C CYS A 700 5.34 0.84 51.35
N ASP A 701 5.76 1.94 51.99
CA ASP A 701 6.29 1.94 53.36
C ASP A 701 5.19 2.15 54.42
N ASP A 702 3.93 2.27 54.01
CA ASP A 702 2.79 2.41 54.93
C ASP A 702 2.63 1.11 55.76
N PRO A 703 2.52 1.18 57.10
CA PRO A 703 2.30 0.00 57.93
C PRO A 703 1.04 -0.81 57.61
N ALA A 704 0.06 -0.20 56.92
CA ALA A 704 -1.16 -0.86 56.45
C ALA A 704 -1.04 -1.49 55.05
N ALA A 705 0.10 -1.35 54.36
CA ALA A 705 0.33 -1.93 53.05
C ALA A 705 0.31 -3.47 53.11
N ASP A 706 -0.50 -4.11 52.26
CA ASP A 706 -0.49 -5.56 52.11
C ASP A 706 0.82 -5.99 51.43
N PRO A 707 1.68 -6.77 52.11
CA PRO A 707 2.96 -7.19 51.56
C PRO A 707 2.84 -8.13 50.35
N ASN A 708 1.64 -8.66 50.06
CA ASN A 708 1.39 -9.51 48.89
C ASN A 708 1.07 -8.71 47.61
N LEU A 709 0.80 -7.40 47.73
CA LEU A 709 0.53 -6.53 46.59
C LEU A 709 1.83 -5.93 46.04
N ARG A 710 1.84 -5.64 44.74
CA ARG A 710 3.03 -5.12 44.06
C ARG A 710 3.23 -3.65 44.39
N CYS A 711 4.45 -3.26 44.76
CA CYS A 711 4.84 -1.86 44.83
C CYS A 711 5.23 -1.33 43.44
N GLN A 712 4.65 -0.21 43.00
CA GLN A 712 4.98 0.43 41.74
C GLN A 712 5.05 1.95 41.91
N GLY A 713 6.18 2.55 41.54
CA GLY A 713 6.37 4.00 41.65
C GLY A 713 6.30 4.53 43.09
N GLY A 714 6.59 3.70 44.09
CA GLY A 714 6.49 4.05 45.51
C GLY A 714 5.12 3.85 46.14
N PHE A 715 4.13 3.37 45.38
CA PHE A 715 2.75 3.14 45.84
C PHE A 715 2.30 1.69 45.67
N VAL A 716 1.37 1.22 46.52
CA VAL A 716 0.83 -0.15 46.49
C VAL A 716 -0.17 -0.28 45.35
N ARG A 717 0.09 -1.13 44.36
CA ARG A 717 -0.75 -1.31 43.17
C ARG A 717 -1.85 -2.36 43.39
N LEU A 718 -3.06 -2.04 42.93
CA LEU A 718 -4.18 -2.98 42.91
C LEU A 718 -3.95 -4.15 41.92
N PRO A 719 -4.54 -5.34 42.17
CA PRO A 719 -4.59 -6.43 41.20
C PRO A 719 -5.25 -6.03 39.88
N ASP A 720 -4.77 -6.56 38.75
CA ASP A 720 -5.25 -6.20 37.40
C ASP A 720 -6.77 -6.23 37.21
N PRO A 721 -7.53 -7.23 37.71
CA PRO A 721 -8.98 -7.26 37.55
C PRO A 721 -9.72 -6.14 38.32
N GLN A 722 -9.09 -5.57 39.34
CA GLN A 722 -9.61 -4.40 40.06
C GLN A 722 -9.18 -3.10 39.35
N VAL A 723 -7.99 -3.10 38.75
CA VAL A 723 -7.49 -1.96 37.99
C VAL A 723 -8.29 -1.71 36.71
N ARG A 724 -8.64 -2.80 36.01
CA ARG A 724 -9.31 -2.73 34.72
C ARG A 724 -10.27 -3.88 34.47
N ASP A 725 -11.42 -3.57 33.87
CA ASP A 725 -12.32 -4.57 33.26
C ASP A 725 -12.46 -4.31 31.77
N LYS A 726 -12.48 -5.37 30.96
CA LYS A 726 -12.70 -5.27 29.51
C LYS A 726 -13.74 -6.29 29.07
N VAL A 727 -14.75 -5.83 28.33
CA VAL A 727 -15.81 -6.66 27.76
C VAL A 727 -15.93 -6.42 26.26
N TYR A 728 -16.36 -7.45 25.52
CA TYR A 728 -16.60 -7.36 24.08
C TYR A 728 -18.07 -7.59 23.75
N ALA A 729 -18.54 -6.91 22.70
CA ALA A 729 -19.89 -7.06 22.18
C ALA A 729 -19.87 -6.97 20.66
N LEU A 730 -20.69 -7.79 20.00
CA LEU A 730 -20.87 -7.71 18.56
C LEU A 730 -21.78 -6.53 18.21
N SER A 731 -21.21 -5.55 17.52
CA SER A 731 -21.93 -4.42 16.93
C SER A 731 -22.26 -4.76 15.48
N SER A 732 -23.51 -4.61 15.06
CA SER A 732 -23.90 -4.92 13.68
C SER A 732 -24.94 -3.96 13.12
N LEU A 733 -24.94 -3.80 11.80
CA LEU A 733 -25.95 -3.04 11.06
C LEU A 733 -26.26 -3.74 9.74
N GLU A 734 -27.55 -3.84 9.42
CA GLU A 734 -28.02 -4.22 8.09
C GLU A 734 -28.67 -3.00 7.42
N LYS A 735 -28.33 -2.73 6.17
CA LYS A 735 -28.97 -1.70 5.35
C LYS A 735 -29.22 -2.16 3.92
N THR A 736 -30.26 -1.60 3.32
CA THR A 736 -30.61 -1.82 1.92
C THR A 736 -30.78 -0.48 1.23
N TYR A 737 -30.15 -0.32 0.07
CA TYR A 737 -30.26 0.89 -0.73
C TYR A 737 -30.30 0.54 -2.22
N THR A 738 -30.84 1.46 -3.02
CA THR A 738 -30.95 1.31 -4.48
C THR A 738 -30.37 2.54 -5.16
N ASP A 739 -29.49 2.31 -6.12
CA ASP A 739 -28.84 3.35 -6.92
C ASP A 739 -29.29 3.25 -8.38
N VAL A 740 -29.63 4.40 -8.97
CA VAL A 740 -29.92 4.55 -10.40
C VAL A 740 -28.75 5.31 -11.01
N LEU A 741 -28.09 4.68 -11.97
CA LEU A 741 -26.81 5.09 -12.53
C LEU A 741 -26.96 5.30 -14.05
N PRO A 742 -27.44 6.47 -14.49
CA PRO A 742 -27.43 6.82 -15.91
C PRO A 742 -26.00 7.05 -16.42
N SER A 743 -25.77 6.68 -17.68
CA SER A 743 -24.54 6.93 -18.40
C SER A 743 -24.85 7.37 -19.83
N PHE A 744 -24.13 8.38 -20.30
CA PHE A 744 -24.17 8.84 -21.68
C PHE A 744 -22.73 9.06 -22.16
N ASN A 745 -22.41 8.50 -23.31
CA ASN A 745 -21.13 8.65 -23.99
C ASN A 745 -21.39 9.01 -25.46
N ILE A 746 -20.62 9.93 -26.02
CA ILE A 746 -20.69 10.32 -27.42
C ILE A 746 -19.29 10.59 -27.96
N ALA A 747 -19.03 10.15 -29.18
CA ALA A 747 -17.83 10.46 -29.94
C ALA A 747 -18.26 10.97 -31.32
N TRP A 748 -17.76 12.14 -31.69
CA TRP A 748 -17.97 12.79 -32.97
C TRP A 748 -16.66 12.86 -33.74
N ASP A 749 -16.57 12.12 -34.83
CA ASP A 749 -15.50 12.22 -35.82
C ASP A 749 -15.73 13.51 -36.63
N ILE A 750 -15.17 14.62 -36.15
CA ILE A 750 -15.23 15.93 -36.82
C ILE A 750 -14.63 15.79 -38.23
N THR A 751 -13.53 15.05 -38.32
CA THR A 751 -12.90 14.58 -39.55
C THR A 751 -12.46 13.12 -39.35
N ASP A 752 -12.00 12.45 -40.41
CA ASP A 752 -11.52 11.05 -40.34
C ASP A 752 -10.41 10.84 -39.29
N ASN A 753 -9.71 11.93 -38.95
CA ASN A 753 -8.55 11.94 -38.07
C ASN A 753 -8.75 12.76 -36.78
N LEU A 754 -9.91 13.41 -36.58
CA LEU A 754 -10.16 14.28 -35.43
C LEU A 754 -11.46 13.89 -34.73
N VAL A 755 -11.36 13.43 -33.49
CA VAL A 755 -12.48 12.93 -32.68
C VAL A 755 -12.71 13.84 -31.49
N LEU A 756 -13.95 14.28 -31.29
CA LEU A 756 -14.41 14.94 -30.07
C LEU A 756 -15.24 13.95 -29.26
N ARG A 757 -14.89 13.70 -28.00
CA ARG A 757 -15.62 12.82 -27.09
C ARG A 757 -16.23 13.59 -25.95
N GLY A 758 -17.46 13.23 -25.59
CA GLY A 758 -18.13 13.69 -24.38
C GLY A 758 -18.67 12.52 -23.58
N ALA A 759 -18.59 12.58 -22.26
CA ALA A 759 -19.28 11.64 -21.38
C ALA A 759 -19.90 12.35 -20.18
N ALA A 760 -21.04 11.84 -19.74
CA ALA A 760 -21.71 12.24 -18.51
C ALA A 760 -22.31 11.01 -17.83
N SER A 761 -21.97 10.78 -16.57
CA SER A 761 -22.46 9.60 -15.86
C SER A 761 -22.54 9.79 -14.36
N LYS A 762 -23.36 8.96 -13.72
CA LYS A 762 -23.42 8.81 -12.27
C LYS A 762 -22.82 7.47 -11.88
N VAL A 763 -21.92 7.50 -10.90
CA VAL A 763 -21.21 6.32 -10.38
C VAL A 763 -21.38 6.20 -8.88
N VAL A 764 -21.24 4.99 -8.37
CA VAL A 764 -21.29 4.66 -6.94
C VAL A 764 -20.16 3.69 -6.59
N ALA A 765 -19.56 3.87 -5.42
CA ALA A 765 -18.67 2.91 -4.79
C ALA A 765 -19.03 2.74 -3.32
N ARG A 766 -18.80 1.55 -2.80
CA ARG A 766 -19.12 1.23 -1.39
C ARG A 766 -17.95 1.65 -0.50
N PRO A 767 -18.19 2.09 0.75
CA PRO A 767 -17.11 2.45 1.66
C PRO A 767 -16.17 1.27 1.90
N SER A 768 -14.89 1.53 2.24
CA SER A 768 -13.94 0.48 2.57
C SER A 768 -14.45 -0.42 3.69
N TYR A 769 -14.03 -1.67 3.74
CA TYR A 769 -14.46 -2.62 4.78
C TYR A 769 -14.09 -2.12 6.18
N THR A 770 -12.90 -1.55 6.34
CA THR A 770 -12.44 -0.96 7.60
C THR A 770 -13.29 0.22 8.05
N SER A 771 -13.76 1.06 7.13
CA SER A 771 -14.58 2.23 7.49
C SER A 771 -15.91 1.84 8.15
N ILE A 772 -16.46 0.67 7.80
CA ILE A 772 -17.78 0.21 8.25
C ILE A 772 -17.73 -0.96 9.24
N ALA A 773 -16.61 -1.67 9.33
CA ALA A 773 -16.56 -2.90 10.13
C ALA A 773 -15.26 -3.06 10.93
N TYR A 774 -14.35 -2.08 10.93
CA TYR A 774 -13.19 -2.16 11.83
C TYR A 774 -13.65 -2.24 13.31
N PRO A 775 -13.10 -3.19 14.09
CA PRO A 775 -13.36 -3.32 15.54
C PRO A 775 -13.16 -2.01 16.28
N GLY A 776 -14.17 -1.58 17.03
CA GLY A 776 -14.13 -0.39 17.87
C GLY A 776 -13.77 -0.68 19.33
N GLY A 777 -13.51 0.38 20.09
CA GLY A 777 -13.25 0.30 21.52
C GLY A 777 -13.63 1.58 22.24
N LEU A 778 -14.33 1.44 23.36
CA LEU A 778 -14.55 2.51 24.33
C LEU A 778 -13.67 2.24 25.54
N ARG A 779 -13.05 3.30 26.06
CA ARG A 779 -12.25 3.34 27.26
C ARG A 779 -12.90 4.30 28.24
N TYR A 780 -13.21 3.86 29.45
CA TYR A 780 -13.55 4.73 30.57
C TYR A 780 -12.36 4.87 31.51
N ILE A 781 -12.02 6.10 31.88
CA ILE A 781 -10.99 6.43 32.87
C ILE A 781 -11.71 7.06 34.06
N SER A 782 -11.65 6.39 35.21
CA SER A 782 -12.21 6.93 36.45
C SER A 782 -11.41 8.12 36.99
N GLU A 783 -11.99 8.84 37.95
CA GLU A 783 -11.30 9.94 38.60
C GLU A 783 -10.18 9.43 39.50
N GLU A 784 -10.41 8.33 40.19
CA GLU A 784 -9.46 7.59 41.03
C GLU A 784 -8.23 7.19 40.21
N TYR A 785 -8.42 6.46 39.11
CA TYR A 785 -7.34 6.02 38.24
C TYR A 785 -6.54 7.21 37.68
N ALA A 786 -7.22 8.28 37.25
CA ALA A 786 -6.55 9.47 36.74
C ALA A 786 -5.73 10.20 37.83
N ASN A 787 -6.22 10.27 39.07
CA ASN A 787 -5.52 10.89 40.19
C ASN A 787 -4.28 10.08 40.60
N ASP A 788 -4.40 8.76 40.63
CA ASP A 788 -3.31 7.83 40.88
C ASP A 788 -2.23 7.90 39.82
N ARG A 789 -2.65 7.94 38.55
CA ARG A 789 -1.70 8.07 37.45
C ARG A 789 -1.00 9.41 37.52
N ARG A 790 -1.68 10.51 37.90
CA ARG A 790 -1.06 11.84 38.08
C ARG A 790 0.08 11.85 39.10
N VAL A 791 -0.03 11.11 40.21
CA VAL A 791 1.08 11.04 41.20
C VAL A 791 2.30 10.27 40.70
N THR A 792 2.14 9.46 39.64
CA THR A 792 3.24 8.75 38.94
C THR A 792 3.55 9.34 37.56
N GLY A 793 3.09 10.56 37.27
CA GLY A 793 3.42 11.29 36.04
C GLY A 793 2.50 11.00 34.83
N GLY A 794 1.42 10.24 35.00
CA GLY A 794 0.36 10.08 34.01
C GLY A 794 -0.52 11.33 33.86
N THR A 795 -1.10 11.53 32.67
CA THR A 795 -1.93 12.70 32.33
C THR A 795 -3.33 12.31 31.88
N ASP A 796 -3.74 11.08 32.20
CA ASP A 796 -5.06 10.57 31.84
C ASP A 796 -6.14 11.50 32.41
N THR A 797 -6.95 12.07 31.53
CA THR A 797 -8.08 12.89 31.93
C THR A 797 -9.27 11.96 32.21
N PRO A 798 -10.00 12.13 33.32
CA PRO A 798 -11.19 11.33 33.59
C PRO A 798 -12.22 11.47 32.47
N GLY A 799 -12.87 10.36 32.13
CA GLY A 799 -13.94 10.35 31.14
C GLY A 799 -13.92 9.15 30.21
N TRP A 800 -14.82 9.21 29.23
CA TRP A 800 -14.91 8.22 28.17
C TRP A 800 -14.11 8.67 26.96
N TYR A 801 -13.37 7.76 26.34
CA TYR A 801 -12.65 7.95 25.07
C TYR A 801 -12.88 6.73 24.20
N GLY A 802 -12.59 6.81 22.91
CA GLY A 802 -12.66 5.61 22.09
C GLY A 802 -12.55 5.88 20.60
N SER A 803 -12.68 4.80 19.85
CA SER A 803 -12.74 4.84 18.40
C SER A 803 -13.62 3.74 17.86
N GLY A 804 -14.04 3.85 16.61
CA GLY A 804 -14.78 2.78 15.95
C GLY A 804 -15.20 3.08 14.53
N SER A 805 -15.53 2.01 13.82
CA SER A 805 -16.06 2.09 12.46
C SER A 805 -17.48 2.67 12.44
N ASN A 806 -17.82 3.35 11.34
CA ASN A 806 -19.14 3.89 11.11
C ASN A 806 -19.91 3.01 10.11
N LYS A 807 -20.67 2.05 10.64
CA LYS A 807 -21.53 1.13 9.86
C LYS A 807 -22.59 1.86 9.03
N ALA A 808 -23.00 3.07 9.44
CA ALA A 808 -24.05 3.84 8.80
C ALA A 808 -23.59 4.61 7.56
N LEU A 809 -22.27 4.71 7.29
CA LEU A 809 -21.71 5.47 6.16
C LEU A 809 -22.45 5.24 4.84
N GLU A 810 -22.87 6.32 4.20
CA GLU A 810 -23.47 6.22 2.88
C GLU A 810 -22.43 5.80 1.82
N PRO A 811 -22.85 5.13 0.73
CA PRO A 811 -21.97 4.87 -0.41
C PRO A 811 -21.47 6.16 -1.04
N PHE A 812 -20.20 6.14 -1.47
CA PHE A 812 -19.58 7.19 -2.26
C PHE A 812 -20.37 7.33 -3.56
N LYS A 813 -20.70 8.56 -3.94
CA LYS A 813 -21.41 8.86 -5.19
C LYS A 813 -20.64 9.91 -5.95
N ALA A 814 -20.60 9.80 -7.27
CA ALA A 814 -20.10 10.90 -8.08
C ALA A 814 -20.92 11.10 -9.34
N VAL A 815 -21.09 12.36 -9.72
CA VAL A 815 -21.52 12.76 -11.06
C VAL A 815 -20.28 13.27 -11.78
N GLN A 816 -19.98 12.68 -12.93
CA GLN A 816 -18.76 12.96 -13.66
C GLN A 816 -19.04 13.39 -15.10
N PHE A 817 -18.20 14.30 -15.58
CA PHE A 817 -18.21 14.84 -16.92
C PHE A 817 -16.80 14.74 -17.52
N ASP A 818 -16.75 14.33 -18.77
CA ASP A 818 -15.52 14.24 -19.56
C ASP A 818 -15.75 14.92 -20.91
N LEU A 819 -14.76 15.68 -21.39
CA LEU A 819 -14.73 16.27 -22.73
C LEU A 819 -13.32 16.15 -23.29
N GLY A 820 -13.13 15.39 -24.35
CA GLY A 820 -11.83 15.12 -24.97
C GLY A 820 -11.80 15.47 -26.44
N LEU A 821 -10.68 16.01 -26.92
CA LEU A 821 -10.38 16.22 -28.34
C LEU A 821 -9.12 15.41 -28.68
N GLU A 822 -9.22 14.55 -29.68
CA GLU A 822 -8.18 13.59 -30.07
C GLU A 822 -7.88 13.69 -31.57
N TRP A 823 -6.61 13.89 -31.92
CA TRP A 823 -6.14 13.99 -33.29
C TRP A 823 -5.24 12.81 -33.65
N TYR A 824 -5.75 11.92 -34.51
CA TYR A 824 -5.11 10.72 -35.05
C TYR A 824 -4.54 10.99 -36.44
N PHE A 825 -3.40 11.67 -36.51
CA PHE A 825 -2.84 12.17 -37.77
C PHE A 825 -2.02 11.15 -38.57
N LYS A 826 -1.75 9.98 -38.00
CA LYS A 826 -1.08 8.85 -38.64
C LYS A 826 -1.43 7.55 -37.88
N PRO A 827 -1.45 6.37 -38.53
CA PRO A 827 -1.55 5.11 -37.80
C PRO A 827 -0.50 5.01 -36.70
N GLY A 828 -0.92 4.63 -35.48
CA GLY A 828 -0.06 4.57 -34.31
C GLY A 828 0.37 5.93 -33.73
N ALA A 829 -0.22 7.05 -34.15
CA ALA A 829 0.04 8.39 -33.63
C ALA A 829 -1.23 9.11 -33.19
N VAL A 830 -1.16 9.80 -32.05
CA VAL A 830 -2.27 10.58 -31.49
C VAL A 830 -1.75 11.80 -30.76
N ALA A 831 -2.50 12.89 -30.76
CA ALA A 831 -2.36 13.98 -29.80
C ALA A 831 -3.74 14.30 -29.23
N GLY A 832 -3.87 14.44 -27.92
CA GLY A 832 -5.16 14.67 -27.30
C GLY A 832 -5.10 15.56 -26.06
N VAL A 833 -6.24 16.22 -25.83
CA VAL A 833 -6.52 17.00 -24.62
C VAL A 833 -7.88 16.58 -24.08
N SER A 834 -7.95 16.28 -22.79
CA SER A 834 -9.19 15.90 -22.12
C SER A 834 -9.40 16.76 -20.88
N LEU A 835 -10.60 17.30 -20.74
CA LEU A 835 -11.09 17.95 -19.54
C LEU A 835 -11.94 16.96 -18.77
N PHE A 836 -11.77 16.91 -17.45
CA PHE A 836 -12.63 16.12 -16.59
C PHE A 836 -13.10 16.94 -15.39
N ARG A 837 -14.31 16.61 -14.91
CA ARG A 837 -14.84 17.12 -13.64
C ARG A 837 -15.66 16.03 -12.98
N LYS A 838 -15.36 15.74 -11.72
CA LYS A 838 -16.10 14.83 -10.85
C LYS A 838 -16.60 15.63 -9.65
N ASN A 839 -17.91 15.65 -9.45
CA ASN A 839 -18.51 16.10 -8.21
C ASN A 839 -18.78 14.85 -7.37
N VAL A 840 -18.14 14.74 -6.22
CA VAL A 840 -18.06 13.58 -5.35
C VAL A 840 -18.75 13.88 -4.02
N ASP A 841 -19.69 13.03 -3.66
CA ASP A 841 -20.39 13.04 -2.39
C ASP A 841 -20.10 11.76 -1.62
N ASN A 842 -20.27 11.84 -0.30
CA ASN A 842 -20.17 10.73 0.64
C ASN A 842 -18.79 10.08 0.70
N PHE A 843 -17.72 10.84 0.43
CA PHE A 843 -16.38 10.31 0.60
C PHE A 843 -16.03 10.16 2.09
N THR A 844 -15.32 9.11 2.45
CA THR A 844 -14.99 8.82 3.84
C THR A 844 -13.85 9.73 4.33
N VAL A 845 -14.07 10.39 5.47
CA VAL A 845 -13.06 11.24 6.12
C VAL A 845 -12.92 10.83 7.60
N PRO A 846 -11.69 10.64 8.11
CA PRO A 846 -11.49 10.44 9.54
C PRO A 846 -11.82 11.72 10.30
N VAL A 847 -12.53 11.59 11.42
CA VAL A 847 -12.95 12.71 12.27
C VAL A 847 -12.75 12.37 13.73
N VAL A 848 -12.46 13.38 14.53
CA VAL A 848 -12.28 13.28 15.99
C VAL A 848 -13.18 14.32 16.64
N ARG A 849 -14.12 13.89 17.49
CA ARG A 849 -15.02 14.80 18.22
C ARG A 849 -15.63 14.15 19.45
N ASP A 850 -16.20 14.95 20.33
CA ASP A 850 -17.01 14.44 21.42
C ASP A 850 -18.32 13.85 20.87
N GLN A 851 -18.72 12.67 21.36
CA GLN A 851 -19.91 11.96 20.90
C GLN A 851 -20.75 11.43 22.06
N GLN A 852 -22.08 11.67 22.01
CA GLN A 852 -23.02 11.01 22.92
C GLN A 852 -23.22 9.55 22.50
N MET A 853 -23.01 8.63 23.44
CA MET A 853 -23.21 7.19 23.22
C MET A 853 -23.98 6.57 24.37
N ASN A 854 -24.77 5.53 24.07
CA ASN A 854 -25.40 4.73 25.10
C ASN A 854 -24.48 3.54 25.43
N VAL A 855 -23.91 3.53 26.64
CA VAL A 855 -23.06 2.45 27.15
C VAL A 855 -23.73 1.83 28.36
N GLY A 856 -24.11 0.54 28.26
CA GLY A 856 -24.75 -0.17 29.37
C GLY A 856 -26.10 0.42 29.81
N GLY A 857 -26.83 1.11 28.91
CA GLY A 857 -28.10 1.77 29.22
C GLY A 857 -27.97 3.23 29.67
N GLN A 858 -26.74 3.75 29.80
CA GLN A 858 -26.48 5.14 30.21
C GLN A 858 -25.97 5.97 29.02
N SER A 859 -26.51 7.17 28.83
CA SER A 859 -25.96 8.14 27.88
C SER A 859 -24.69 8.77 28.45
N VAL A 860 -23.57 8.60 27.78
CA VAL A 860 -22.26 9.12 28.16
C VAL A 860 -21.68 9.95 27.03
N THR A 861 -20.89 10.98 27.38
CA THR A 861 -20.10 11.73 26.40
C THR A 861 -18.74 11.07 26.25
N VAL A 862 -18.50 10.46 25.09
CA VAL A 862 -17.20 9.94 24.69
C VAL A 862 -16.40 11.07 24.09
N GLN A 863 -15.39 11.55 24.80
CA GLN A 863 -14.54 12.64 24.42
C GLN A 863 -13.58 12.20 23.30
N LYS A 864 -13.32 13.11 22.34
CA LYS A 864 -12.38 12.89 21.23
C LYS A 864 -12.56 11.52 20.54
N TYR A 865 -13.80 11.10 20.34
CA TYR A 865 -14.12 9.84 19.69
C TYR A 865 -13.66 9.88 18.23
N GLU A 866 -12.82 8.91 17.85
CA GLU A 866 -12.29 8.79 16.49
C GLU A 866 -13.19 7.89 15.64
N THR A 867 -13.70 8.42 14.54
CA THR A 867 -14.54 7.64 13.62
C THR A 867 -14.43 8.16 12.20
N GLN A 868 -15.32 7.69 11.34
CA GLN A 868 -15.41 8.06 9.93
C GLN A 868 -16.72 8.80 9.67
N ALA A 869 -16.65 9.86 8.86
CA ALA A 869 -17.79 10.66 8.43
C ALA A 869 -17.92 10.70 6.91
N ASN A 870 -19.11 11.09 6.42
CA ASN A 870 -19.35 11.32 5.01
C ASN A 870 -19.04 12.78 4.65
N GLY A 871 -17.96 13.01 3.93
CA GLY A 871 -17.66 14.28 3.26
C GLY A 871 -18.61 14.57 2.10
N ARG A 872 -18.91 15.85 1.88
CA ARG A 872 -19.85 16.39 0.88
C ARG A 872 -19.17 17.42 0.00
N ASP A 873 -19.73 17.64 -1.19
CA ASP A 873 -19.31 18.71 -2.10
C ASP A 873 -17.83 18.64 -2.52
N GLY A 874 -17.28 17.44 -2.59
CA GLY A 874 -15.95 17.19 -3.14
C GLY A 874 -15.93 17.42 -4.64
N VAL A 875 -14.93 18.13 -5.14
CA VAL A 875 -14.74 18.37 -6.58
C VAL A 875 -13.32 17.97 -6.94
N SER A 876 -13.18 17.14 -7.97
CA SER A 876 -11.92 16.86 -8.64
C SER A 876 -12.08 17.22 -10.11
N GLN A 877 -11.28 18.16 -10.59
CA GLN A 877 -11.37 18.65 -11.96
C GLN A 877 -9.98 18.92 -12.53
N GLY A 878 -9.83 18.76 -13.83
CA GLY A 878 -8.49 18.83 -14.39
C GLY A 878 -8.41 18.69 -15.89
N VAL A 879 -7.16 18.66 -16.34
CA VAL A 879 -6.79 18.53 -17.75
C VAL A 879 -5.79 17.38 -17.88
N GLU A 880 -6.04 16.50 -18.85
CA GLU A 880 -5.11 15.47 -19.32
C GLU A 880 -4.62 15.87 -20.71
N LEU A 881 -3.30 15.93 -20.90
CA LEU A 881 -2.66 16.06 -22.21
C LEU A 881 -1.94 14.76 -22.51
N TYR A 882 -2.04 14.28 -23.74
CA TYR A 882 -1.28 13.11 -24.17
C TYR A 882 -0.89 13.21 -25.64
N GLY A 883 0.23 12.62 -25.96
CA GLY A 883 0.74 12.57 -27.32
C GLY A 883 1.57 11.32 -27.52
N GLN A 884 1.43 10.72 -28.68
CA GLN A 884 2.28 9.66 -29.13
C GLN A 884 2.59 9.82 -30.61
N TYR A 885 3.83 9.55 -30.97
CA TYR A 885 4.26 9.49 -32.35
C TYR A 885 5.34 8.44 -32.57
N THR A 886 5.24 7.74 -33.69
CA THR A 886 6.21 6.73 -34.12
C THR A 886 6.77 7.13 -35.49
N PHE A 887 8.06 7.42 -35.56
CA PHE A 887 8.77 7.74 -36.80
C PHE A 887 8.99 6.48 -37.63
N ASP A 888 9.07 6.58 -38.96
CA ASP A 888 9.21 5.39 -39.81
C ASP A 888 10.49 4.57 -39.52
N PHE A 889 11.56 5.24 -39.09
CA PHE A 889 12.88 4.64 -38.90
C PHE A 889 13.08 3.84 -37.59
N GLY A 890 12.09 3.75 -36.71
CA GLY A 890 12.21 2.92 -35.49
C GLY A 890 11.90 3.65 -34.18
N LEU A 891 12.21 4.95 -34.12
CA LEU A 891 12.01 5.76 -32.92
C LEU A 891 10.52 6.08 -32.70
N GLY A 892 10.10 6.12 -31.45
CA GLY A 892 8.80 6.61 -31.03
C GLY A 892 8.85 7.28 -29.67
N VAL A 893 7.90 8.15 -29.42
CA VAL A 893 7.74 8.92 -28.18
C VAL A 893 6.29 8.83 -27.75
N GLN A 894 6.06 8.60 -26.46
CA GLN A 894 4.78 8.70 -25.78
C GLN A 894 4.97 9.67 -24.62
N ALA A 895 4.06 10.62 -24.46
CA ALA A 895 4.08 11.54 -23.34
C ALA A 895 2.66 11.80 -22.88
N ASN A 896 2.48 11.90 -21.57
CA ASN A 896 1.25 12.40 -20.99
C ASN A 896 1.51 13.25 -19.75
N TYR A 897 0.57 14.14 -19.48
CA TYR A 897 0.56 15.01 -18.34
C TYR A 897 -0.88 15.14 -17.82
N THR A 898 -1.04 15.11 -16.50
CA THR A 898 -2.32 15.31 -15.84
C THR A 898 -2.17 16.38 -14.77
N TYR A 899 -3.01 17.41 -14.87
CA TYR A 899 -3.25 18.38 -13.83
C TYR A 899 -4.60 18.08 -13.19
N ASN A 900 -4.63 17.87 -11.87
CA ASN A 900 -5.85 17.63 -11.10
C ASN A 900 -5.94 18.63 -9.95
N ASP A 901 -6.99 19.43 -9.94
CA ASP A 901 -7.29 20.38 -8.87
C ASP A 901 -8.48 19.87 -8.06
N THR A 902 -8.33 19.90 -6.74
CA THR A 902 -9.33 19.45 -5.78
C THR A 902 -9.63 20.55 -4.79
N ASN A 903 -10.91 20.78 -4.46
CA ASN A 903 -11.31 21.72 -3.42
C ASN A 903 -11.12 21.12 -2.01
N LEU A 904 -11.24 21.98 -1.00
CA LEU A 904 -11.59 21.55 0.35
C LEU A 904 -13.09 21.26 0.39
N ALA A 905 -13.45 20.10 0.90
CA ALA A 905 -14.80 19.59 0.89
C ALA A 905 -15.33 19.48 2.32
N SER A 906 -16.58 19.89 2.53
CA SER A 906 -17.22 19.93 3.84
C SER A 906 -17.40 18.53 4.41
N ILE A 907 -17.19 18.36 5.71
CA ILE A 907 -17.31 17.09 6.41
C ILE A 907 -18.61 17.10 7.20
N VAL A 908 -19.49 16.13 6.95
CA VAL A 908 -20.80 16.05 7.61
C VAL A 908 -20.92 14.75 8.42
N LEU A 909 -21.31 14.88 9.69
CA LEU A 909 -21.59 13.74 10.56
C LEU A 909 -22.89 13.99 11.34
N ASP A 910 -23.82 13.03 11.29
CA ASP A 910 -25.17 13.15 11.87
C ASP A 910 -25.97 14.39 11.43
N GLY A 911 -25.67 14.91 10.24
CA GLY A 911 -26.32 16.09 9.66
C GLY A 911 -25.69 17.44 10.05
N GLU A 912 -24.60 17.45 10.81
CA GLU A 912 -23.85 18.65 11.20
C GLU A 912 -22.54 18.76 10.39
N GLU A 913 -22.22 19.97 9.89
CA GLU A 913 -20.95 20.27 9.25
C GLU A 913 -19.88 20.56 10.31
N ILE A 914 -18.82 19.75 10.33
CA ILE A 914 -17.82 19.74 11.41
C ILE A 914 -16.42 20.16 10.95
N GLY A 915 -16.23 20.45 9.66
CA GLY A 915 -14.93 20.90 9.13
C GLY A 915 -14.82 20.75 7.62
N SER A 916 -13.58 20.86 7.10
CA SER A 916 -13.29 20.61 5.69
C SER A 916 -11.99 19.83 5.51
N SER A 917 -11.90 19.02 4.44
CA SER A 917 -10.71 18.24 4.09
C SER A 917 -10.43 18.31 2.59
N PRO A 918 -9.16 18.32 2.14
CA PRO A 918 -8.86 18.02 0.75
C PRO A 918 -9.24 16.57 0.42
N LEU A 919 -9.39 16.27 -0.87
CA LEU A 919 -9.48 14.90 -1.35
C LEU A 919 -8.12 14.20 -1.19
N VAL A 920 -7.99 13.40 -0.14
CA VAL A 920 -6.77 12.66 0.21
C VAL A 920 -6.37 11.69 -0.90
N GLY A 921 -5.06 11.57 -1.16
CA GLY A 921 -4.49 10.60 -2.12
C GLY A 921 -4.29 11.14 -3.53
N SER A 922 -4.69 12.38 -3.80
CA SER A 922 -4.51 13.01 -5.11
C SER A 922 -3.17 13.74 -5.24
N ALA A 923 -2.47 13.50 -6.35
CA ALA A 923 -1.35 14.34 -6.79
C ALA A 923 -1.87 15.41 -7.74
N LYS A 924 -1.52 16.67 -7.49
CA LYS A 924 -1.93 17.80 -8.35
C LYS A 924 -1.35 17.72 -9.76
N ASN A 925 -0.14 17.18 -9.89
CA ASN A 925 0.58 17.09 -11.15
C ASN A 925 1.12 15.67 -11.34
N GLN A 926 0.98 15.12 -12.54
CA GLN A 926 1.53 13.82 -12.93
C GLN A 926 2.02 13.90 -14.37
N ALA A 927 3.15 13.27 -14.68
CA ALA A 927 3.70 13.23 -16.02
C ALA A 927 4.39 11.89 -16.27
N ASN A 928 4.19 11.32 -17.46
CA ASN A 928 4.93 10.15 -17.91
C ASN A 928 5.45 10.40 -19.32
N VAL A 929 6.72 10.08 -19.57
CA VAL A 929 7.38 10.24 -20.87
C VAL A 929 8.15 8.98 -21.19
N THR A 930 7.81 8.33 -22.30
CA THR A 930 8.46 7.13 -22.79
C THR A 930 9.05 7.39 -24.17
N VAL A 931 10.33 7.12 -24.34
CA VAL A 931 11.01 7.10 -25.63
C VAL A 931 11.39 5.66 -25.93
N PHE A 932 11.13 5.20 -27.16
CA PHE A 932 11.49 3.85 -27.56
C PHE A 932 12.04 3.82 -28.98
N TYR A 933 12.82 2.80 -29.30
CA TYR A 933 13.30 2.52 -30.65
C TYR A 933 13.10 1.04 -30.94
N GLU A 934 12.38 0.72 -32.02
CA GLU A 934 12.12 -0.66 -32.45
C GLU A 934 12.52 -0.87 -33.91
N ASN A 935 13.20 -1.97 -34.20
CA ASN A 935 13.33 -2.57 -35.53
C ASN A 935 13.14 -4.10 -35.42
N ASP A 936 13.32 -4.84 -36.52
CA ASP A 936 13.08 -6.29 -36.57
C ASP A 936 13.88 -7.10 -35.54
N LYS A 937 15.05 -6.60 -35.13
CA LYS A 937 15.97 -7.30 -34.22
C LYS A 937 16.05 -6.70 -32.83
N PHE A 938 15.77 -5.41 -32.67
CA PHE A 938 16.13 -4.66 -31.49
C PHE A 938 15.00 -3.74 -31.06
N LEU A 939 14.70 -3.76 -29.78
CA LEU A 939 13.72 -2.90 -29.14
C LEU A 939 14.34 -2.33 -27.86
N ALA A 940 14.44 -1.01 -27.75
CA ALA A 940 14.87 -0.32 -26.53
C ALA A 940 13.81 0.69 -26.11
N ARG A 941 13.65 0.89 -24.80
CA ARG A 941 12.69 1.80 -24.19
C ARG A 941 13.29 2.47 -22.96
N ALA A 942 13.02 3.76 -22.80
CA ALA A 942 13.31 4.54 -21.61
C ALA A 942 12.02 5.25 -21.19
N SER A 943 11.56 5.02 -19.95
CA SER A 943 10.31 5.59 -19.41
C SER A 943 10.61 6.40 -18.16
N TYR A 944 10.28 7.68 -18.18
CA TYR A 944 10.37 8.60 -17.06
C TYR A 944 8.97 8.89 -16.52
N ASN A 945 8.74 8.54 -15.25
CA ASN A 945 7.47 8.74 -14.56
C ASN A 945 7.67 9.75 -13.43
N ARG A 946 6.81 10.75 -13.31
CA ARG A 946 6.85 11.77 -12.24
C ARG A 946 5.46 12.00 -11.65
N ARG A 947 5.38 11.87 -10.33
CA ARG A 947 4.23 12.24 -9.51
C ARG A 947 4.60 13.44 -8.64
N GLY A 948 3.74 14.45 -8.63
CA GLY A 948 3.85 15.61 -7.75
C GLY A 948 3.67 15.24 -6.27
N GLU A 949 3.68 16.26 -5.41
CA GLU A 949 3.36 16.08 -4.00
C GLU A 949 1.95 15.51 -3.84
N VAL A 950 1.80 14.60 -2.88
CA VAL A 950 0.52 13.97 -2.53
C VAL A 950 0.14 14.40 -1.13
N VAL A 951 -1.07 14.91 -0.99
CA VAL A 951 -1.66 15.26 0.30
C VAL A 951 -2.24 13.99 0.92
N GLY A 952 -1.78 13.67 2.13
CA GLY A 952 -2.29 12.58 2.95
C GLY A 952 -3.38 13.04 3.92
N GLY A 953 -3.69 12.20 4.91
CA GLY A 953 -4.58 12.55 6.01
C GLY A 953 -3.93 13.46 7.05
N LEU A 954 -4.60 13.63 8.18
CA LEU A 954 -4.03 14.30 9.34
C LEU A 954 -3.18 13.32 10.17
N ASN A 955 -2.04 13.80 10.66
CA ASN A 955 -1.25 13.17 11.71
C ASN A 955 -0.97 14.25 12.75
N ASN A 956 -1.35 13.99 14.00
CA ASN A 956 -1.16 14.95 15.09
C ASN A 956 -1.76 16.34 14.78
N GLY A 957 -3.02 16.38 14.33
CA GLY A 957 -3.73 17.61 13.94
C GLY A 957 -3.20 18.31 12.67
N MET A 958 -2.08 17.86 12.11
CA MET A 958 -1.42 18.49 10.97
C MET A 958 -1.49 17.61 9.71
N THR A 959 -1.56 18.24 8.54
CA THR A 959 -1.62 17.52 7.26
C THR A 959 -0.31 16.80 6.97
N THR A 960 -0.40 15.56 6.49
CA THR A 960 0.74 14.78 5.99
C THR A 960 0.97 15.02 4.51
N TYR A 961 2.23 15.09 4.09
CA TYR A 961 2.62 15.31 2.69
C TYR A 961 3.66 14.27 2.27
N THR A 962 3.50 13.70 1.08
CA THR A 962 4.54 12.88 0.42
C THR A 962 5.19 13.70 -0.68
N LYS A 963 6.51 13.87 -0.62
CA LYS A 963 7.28 14.65 -1.60
C LYS A 963 7.09 14.12 -3.03
N PRO A 964 7.30 14.98 -4.06
CA PRO A 964 7.31 14.54 -5.44
C PRO A 964 8.24 13.35 -5.66
N TYR A 965 7.74 12.34 -6.37
CA TYR A 965 8.48 11.12 -6.72
C TYR A 965 8.69 11.08 -8.22
N SER A 966 9.90 10.77 -8.68
CA SER A 966 10.16 10.56 -10.10
C SER A 966 11.14 9.45 -10.36
N GLN A 967 10.96 8.66 -11.39
CA GLN A 967 11.72 7.44 -11.66
C GLN A 967 12.03 7.32 -13.15
N LEU A 968 13.23 6.81 -13.49
CA LEU A 968 13.59 6.39 -14.84
C LEU A 968 13.72 4.87 -14.91
N ASP A 969 13.05 4.27 -15.88
CA ASP A 969 13.08 2.83 -16.19
C ASP A 969 13.63 2.62 -17.59
N LEU A 970 14.51 1.63 -17.74
CA LEU A 970 15.18 1.29 -18.99
C LEU A 970 14.90 -0.17 -19.34
N ASN A 971 14.56 -0.45 -20.60
CA ASN A 971 14.32 -1.81 -21.09
C ASN A 971 14.96 -2.01 -22.46
N VAL A 972 15.49 -3.20 -22.70
CA VAL A 972 16.06 -3.62 -23.98
C VAL A 972 15.63 -5.05 -24.28
N ALA A 973 15.29 -5.33 -25.53
CA ALA A 973 15.03 -6.66 -26.07
C ALA A 973 15.76 -6.83 -27.40
N TYR A 974 16.32 -8.02 -27.63
CA TYR A 974 17.04 -8.39 -28.85
C TYR A 974 16.57 -9.75 -29.35
N ASN A 975 16.03 -9.80 -30.56
CA ASN A 975 15.58 -11.02 -31.22
C ASN A 975 16.78 -11.72 -31.86
N LEU A 976 17.18 -12.85 -31.29
CA LEU A 976 18.20 -13.74 -31.87
C LEU A 976 17.66 -14.42 -33.13
N THR A 977 16.42 -14.87 -33.06
CA THR A 977 15.59 -15.40 -34.15
C THR A 977 14.15 -14.89 -33.96
N PRO A 978 13.21 -15.13 -34.90
CA PRO A 978 11.79 -14.80 -34.68
C PRO A 978 11.20 -15.43 -33.40
N ASP A 979 11.73 -16.59 -33.01
CA ASP A 979 11.23 -17.39 -31.89
C ASP A 979 11.96 -17.07 -30.57
N TRP A 980 13.22 -16.63 -30.64
CA TRP A 980 14.09 -16.42 -29.47
C TRP A 980 14.42 -14.94 -29.25
N THR A 981 14.01 -14.40 -28.10
CA THR A 981 14.30 -13.03 -27.68
C THR A 981 15.07 -13.00 -26.36
N VAL A 982 16.14 -12.22 -26.29
CA VAL A 982 16.84 -11.90 -25.03
C VAL A 982 16.39 -10.52 -24.55
N THR A 983 16.20 -10.35 -23.26
CA THR A 983 15.71 -9.11 -22.64
C THR A 983 16.60 -8.70 -21.47
N ALA A 984 16.68 -7.39 -21.22
CA ALA A 984 17.27 -6.82 -20.03
C ALA A 984 16.50 -5.56 -19.62
N ALA A 985 16.38 -5.29 -18.32
CA ALA A 985 15.77 -4.07 -17.83
C ALA A 985 16.37 -3.57 -16.53
N VAL A 986 16.26 -2.26 -16.31
CA VAL A 986 16.61 -1.58 -15.07
C VAL A 986 15.40 -0.77 -14.64
N LEU A 987 14.80 -1.11 -13.51
CA LEU A 987 13.73 -0.33 -12.89
C LEU A 987 14.31 0.53 -11.78
N ASN A 988 13.91 1.80 -11.73
CA ASN A 988 14.40 2.80 -10.79
C ASN A 988 15.88 3.13 -10.96
N ALA A 989 16.30 3.40 -12.20
CA ALA A 989 17.66 3.79 -12.53
C ALA A 989 18.14 5.02 -11.73
N THR A 990 17.22 5.92 -11.38
CA THR A 990 17.44 7.14 -10.56
C THR A 990 17.66 6.88 -9.07
N LYS A 991 17.39 5.66 -8.57
CA LYS A 991 17.43 5.32 -7.14
C LYS A 991 16.54 6.21 -6.27
N SER A 992 15.33 6.49 -6.76
CA SER A 992 14.42 7.43 -6.12
C SER A 992 13.84 6.86 -4.82
N GLU A 993 13.73 7.74 -3.83
CA GLU A 993 13.24 7.47 -2.48
C GLU A 993 11.83 8.05 -2.30
N LEU A 994 11.03 7.41 -1.45
CA LEU A 994 9.71 7.92 -1.06
C LEU A 994 9.86 8.63 0.29
N ARG A 995 9.63 9.94 0.32
CA ARG A 995 9.80 10.76 1.53
C ARG A 995 8.51 11.46 1.93
N SER A 996 8.14 11.39 3.21
CA SER A 996 6.96 12.02 3.78
C SER A 996 7.27 12.91 4.99
N TYR A 997 6.43 13.92 5.24
CA TYR A 997 6.58 14.89 6.32
C TYR A 997 5.22 15.42 6.82
N ILE A 998 5.21 16.09 7.97
CA ILE A 998 4.00 16.66 8.59
C ILE A 998 4.07 18.19 8.65
N GLY A 999 2.93 18.82 8.33
CA GLY A 999 2.75 20.27 8.32
C GLY A 999 3.20 20.88 7.01
N ASN A 1000 2.51 21.94 6.59
CA ASN A 1000 2.80 22.67 5.34
C ASN A 1000 3.84 23.79 5.51
N ASP A 1001 4.24 24.06 6.75
CA ASP A 1001 5.20 25.09 7.17
C ASP A 1001 6.66 24.61 7.09
N SER A 1002 6.93 23.31 7.26
CA SER A 1002 8.30 22.79 7.22
C SER A 1002 8.37 21.30 6.83
N GLN A 1003 9.44 20.94 6.11
CA GLN A 1003 9.78 19.55 5.79
C GLN A 1003 10.68 18.89 6.84
N ALA A 1004 11.08 19.62 7.89
CA ALA A 1004 11.96 19.12 8.94
C ALA A 1004 11.28 18.10 9.86
N ARG A 1005 9.94 18.15 9.98
CA ARG A 1005 9.15 17.10 10.64
C ARG A 1005 9.00 15.89 9.72
N LEU A 1006 10.12 15.19 9.50
CA LEU A 1006 10.20 13.96 8.70
C LEU A 1006 9.33 12.88 9.33
N LEU A 1007 8.42 12.28 8.56
CA LEU A 1007 7.68 11.08 8.94
C LEU A 1007 8.41 9.82 8.53
N SER A 1008 8.77 9.73 7.25
CA SER A 1008 9.50 8.59 6.72
C SER A 1008 10.32 8.94 5.48
N ASN A 1009 11.40 8.18 5.28
CA ASN A 1009 12.20 8.13 4.07
C ASN A 1009 12.46 6.66 3.71
N LEU A 1010 11.95 6.20 2.57
CA LEU A 1010 11.93 4.78 2.20
C LEU A 1010 12.60 4.56 0.84
N TYR A 1011 13.47 3.54 0.76
CA TYR A 1011 14.12 3.11 -0.48
C TYR A 1011 13.96 1.59 -0.66
N ALA A 1012 13.28 1.19 -1.74
CA ALA A 1012 13.01 -0.22 -2.06
C ALA A 1012 14.03 -0.85 -3.03
N GLY A 1013 15.08 -0.10 -3.40
CA GLY A 1013 16.11 -0.56 -4.33
C GLY A 1013 15.82 -0.29 -5.81
N ARG A 1014 16.90 -0.32 -6.60
CA ARG A 1014 16.91 -0.40 -8.05
C ARG A 1014 16.98 -1.86 -8.45
N GLN A 1015 16.18 -2.26 -9.42
CA GLN A 1015 16.04 -3.66 -9.83
C GLN A 1015 16.56 -3.86 -11.24
N LEU A 1016 17.27 -4.96 -11.45
CA LEU A 1016 17.82 -5.38 -12.72
C LEU A 1016 17.22 -6.72 -13.11
N TYR A 1017 16.84 -6.84 -14.37
CA TYR A 1017 16.24 -8.03 -14.95
C TYR A 1017 17.03 -8.44 -16.19
N PHE A 1018 17.13 -9.75 -16.40
CA PHE A 1018 17.66 -10.33 -17.62
C PHE A 1018 16.91 -11.62 -17.92
N GLY A 1019 16.52 -11.85 -19.16
CA GLY A 1019 15.69 -13.01 -19.48
C GLY A 1019 15.78 -13.44 -20.93
N VAL A 1020 15.30 -14.65 -21.18
CA VAL A 1020 15.17 -15.26 -22.50
C VAL A 1020 13.73 -15.70 -22.67
N ASN A 1021 13.15 -15.39 -23.83
CA ASN A 1021 11.82 -15.80 -24.21
C ASN A 1021 11.91 -16.66 -25.48
N TRP A 1022 11.21 -17.78 -25.46
CA TRP A 1022 11.01 -18.65 -26.61
C TRP A 1022 9.52 -18.70 -26.93
N LYS A 1023 9.13 -18.31 -28.14
CA LYS A 1023 7.77 -18.43 -28.68
C LYS A 1023 7.74 -19.53 -29.73
N PHE A 1024 6.62 -20.23 -29.85
CA PHE A 1024 6.43 -21.30 -30.83
C PHE A 1024 4.97 -21.40 -31.26
#